data_AF-A0A962U9S1-F1
#
_entry.id   AF-A0A962U9S1-F1
#
_cell.length_a   1.000
_cell.length_b   1.000
_cell.length_c   1.000
_cell.angle_alpha   90.00
_cell.angle_beta   90.00
_cell.angle_gamma   90.00
#
_symmetry.space_group_name_H-M   'P 1'
#
loop_
_entity.id
_entity.type
_entity.pdbx_description
1 polymer ?
#
loop_
_entity_poly.entity_id
_entity_poly.type
_entity_poly.pdbx_seq_one_letter_code
_entity_poly.pdbx_strand_id
1 'polypeptide(L)'
;MKTSGSILLLIALGFLGWRMVAITPPVPPTDQKPTEVQALFEELRQHQDSNQEALIHLEADGRLTLPEPDHALKLAWQRGGAENEELARLLRNLYGSAAGIALQGQFLQWNRGRRVAAVRDNHGGTVTHAHWRAYDCEDGALLSSEVPVPERFGYIHQGRIKTGFGDWHAVGTDQSCVEFRGYFRTTQPMAVSILYLGTPLQPPTALGALKAYDPPHPFSVPQCPGFGAIPNGQVGEGVLPKSAWRRASDGAWEVEARLRLTPAVNPDLKNPGLRIAFDGKTCRAVWQPESPTERAADGASLATVSAADGPLLVDAAGAPTAAARTLGLAPLVGFGPRDFSSLSGLLRRSHGVKQLTLTVDTRIQAMAREALLKNLPVDRYTDERRAVLVVLDATDGAILAAAAYPEPPPLEQVIPWDFLAFSRVYPLRDPLQVYAWEGGGDRHQLAGSTIKPLVALAALAAAKQGNADIAEMLAGWSPRQFARNTGLDLTSTWIDPYQGVAGRPAGEKPHPIRNSEGESLAYLLGKPLRDLRCAADAGKSETLGLVPALRDSLNSWFIALALRLDGADIDAFDADPRPLKQRTVPDLWFIKTLRQMGFGAARPLFAQPPAGLHPGKRPEMTADRLDVLGEQPTPLRWVVAQAAIGQGVAVTPLRMAVLAASLSRGAMIHPRLDAAWDGRTVVPEAASPLGVDLTGIRAGMKAVPEVGTAKVPFRNTPPAIRCRTYAKTGTAEVGKLIPTGKSVSPGIEPYNTGWLIGWHEPEQREARRLAFACMITHAARTGGAVCGPVVADLLKRLSLPFP
;
A
#
# COMPACT_ATOMS: atom_id res chain seq x y z
N MET A 1 24.50 -54.43 -23.41
CA MET A 1 25.91 -54.06 -23.15
C MET A 1 25.91 -52.57 -22.82
N LYS A 2 26.08 -52.25 -21.53
CA LYS A 2 27.24 -51.49 -20.96
C LYS A 2 27.31 -50.03 -21.44
N THR A 3 27.39 -48.97 -20.65
CA THR A 3 27.32 -48.64 -19.20
C THR A 3 27.72 -47.16 -19.10
N SER A 4 27.10 -46.36 -18.21
CA SER A 4 27.72 -45.32 -17.32
C SER A 4 28.60 -44.19 -17.91
N GLY A 5 28.58 -42.93 -17.48
CA GLY A 5 27.87 -42.21 -16.41
C GLY A 5 28.45 -40.79 -16.19
N SER A 6 27.84 -40.09 -15.23
CA SER A 6 28.44 -39.08 -14.31
C SER A 6 28.51 -37.56 -14.64
N ILE A 7 27.76 -36.81 -13.81
CA ILE A 7 28.17 -35.70 -12.89
C ILE A 7 28.49 -34.28 -13.45
N LEU A 8 27.70 -33.28 -12.98
CA LEU A 8 28.02 -31.93 -12.41
C LEU A 8 26.77 -31.02 -12.62
N LEU A 9 25.96 -30.51 -11.67
CA LEU A 9 26.07 -29.89 -10.33
C LEU A 9 26.50 -28.40 -10.31
N LEU A 10 25.57 -27.55 -9.80
CA LEU A 10 25.71 -26.19 -9.20
C LEU A 10 25.95 -25.00 -10.17
N ILE A 11 25.27 -23.83 -10.08
CA ILE A 11 24.73 -23.06 -8.94
C ILE A 11 23.50 -22.25 -9.41
N ALA A 12 22.37 -22.39 -8.70
CA ALA A 12 21.24 -21.44 -8.75
C ALA A 12 21.03 -20.90 -7.33
N LEU A 13 21.27 -19.60 -7.12
CA LEU A 13 21.04 -18.93 -5.84
C LEU A 13 20.23 -17.65 -6.08
N GLY A 14 19.00 -17.69 -5.55
CA GLY A 14 18.34 -16.61 -4.81
C GLY A 14 18.10 -15.29 -5.51
N PHE A 15 16.87 -15.02 -5.92
CA PHE A 15 16.16 -13.73 -5.80
C PHE A 15 14.70 -13.94 -6.25
N LEU A 16 13.78 -14.09 -5.30
CA LEU A 16 12.34 -13.95 -5.56
C LEU A 16 11.72 -13.03 -4.52
N GLY A 17 12.30 -11.84 -4.38
CA GLY A 17 11.57 -10.70 -3.86
C GLY A 17 10.50 -10.28 -4.86
N TRP A 18 9.25 -10.27 -4.41
CA TRP A 18 8.17 -9.42 -4.93
C TRP A 18 8.07 -9.33 -6.46
N ARG A 19 7.61 -10.42 -7.10
CA ARG A 19 6.91 -10.25 -8.38
C ARG A 19 5.47 -9.85 -8.10
N MET A 20 5.23 -8.54 -8.00
CA MET A 20 4.02 -8.00 -8.60
C MET A 20 4.11 -8.38 -10.08
N VAL A 21 3.41 -9.44 -10.48
CA VAL A 21 2.98 -9.54 -11.86
C VAL A 21 2.01 -8.38 -12.00
N ALA A 22 2.52 -7.24 -12.47
CA ALA A 22 1.70 -6.32 -13.22
C ALA A 22 1.19 -7.15 -14.40
N ILE A 23 0.02 -7.77 -14.23
CA ILE A 23 -0.83 -8.08 -15.34
C ILE A 23 -1.22 -6.69 -15.83
N THR A 24 -0.45 -6.14 -16.76
CA THR A 24 -1.03 -5.22 -17.72
C THR A 24 -2.30 -5.91 -18.17
N PRO A 25 -3.50 -5.35 -17.89
CA PRO A 25 -4.71 -5.95 -18.42
C PRO A 25 -4.45 -6.16 -19.91
N PRO A 26 -4.87 -7.30 -20.51
CA PRO A 26 -4.90 -7.38 -21.95
C PRO A 26 -5.61 -6.11 -22.41
N VAL A 27 -4.90 -5.30 -23.20
CA VAL A 27 -5.51 -4.13 -23.83
C VAL A 27 -6.75 -4.71 -24.50
N PRO A 28 -7.97 -4.34 -24.08
CA PRO A 28 -9.15 -4.81 -24.78
C PRO A 28 -8.91 -4.46 -26.25
N PRO A 29 -9.13 -5.37 -27.21
CA PRO A 29 -8.92 -5.06 -28.62
C PRO A 29 -9.70 -3.78 -28.89
N THR A 30 -8.96 -2.68 -29.04
CA THR A 30 -9.57 -1.45 -29.46
C THR A 30 -9.92 -1.73 -30.91
N ASP A 31 -11.20 -1.80 -31.24
CA ASP A 31 -11.69 -1.78 -32.64
C ASP A 31 -11.25 -0.52 -33.41
N GLN A 32 -10.34 0.29 -32.85
CA GLN A 32 -9.69 1.42 -33.49
C GLN A 32 -8.56 0.91 -34.37
N LYS A 33 -8.68 1.16 -35.67
CA LYS A 33 -7.58 1.00 -36.63
C LYS A 33 -6.34 1.75 -36.11
N PRO A 34 -5.14 1.16 -36.18
CA PRO A 34 -3.92 1.85 -35.79
C PRO A 34 -3.75 3.13 -36.62
N THR A 35 -3.23 4.18 -35.99
CA THR A 35 -2.87 5.41 -36.71
C THR A 35 -1.73 5.15 -37.71
N GLU A 36 -1.59 5.98 -38.74
CA GLU A 36 -0.48 5.84 -39.71
C GLU A 36 0.90 5.90 -39.04
N VAL A 37 1.06 6.72 -38.00
CA VAL A 37 2.30 6.81 -37.21
C VAL A 37 2.57 5.51 -36.45
N GLN A 38 1.53 4.95 -35.83
CA GLN A 38 1.62 3.67 -35.13
C GLN A 38 1.94 2.52 -36.08
N ALA A 39 1.28 2.47 -37.24
CA ALA A 39 1.54 1.46 -38.26
C ALA A 39 3.00 1.53 -38.74
N LEU A 40 3.49 2.73 -39.06
CA LEU A 40 4.88 2.93 -39.46
C LEU A 40 5.89 2.54 -38.36
N PHE A 41 5.61 2.88 -37.10
CA PHE A 41 6.44 2.46 -35.97
C PHE A 41 6.48 0.92 -35.84
N GLU A 42 5.33 0.26 -35.94
CA GLU A 42 5.24 -1.19 -35.84
C GLU A 42 5.93 -1.89 -37.01
N GLU A 43 5.81 -1.36 -38.24
CA GLU A 43 6.56 -1.84 -39.40
C GLU A 43 8.07 -1.73 -39.18
N LEU A 44 8.57 -0.57 -38.73
CA LEU A 44 9.99 -0.37 -38.42
C LEU A 44 10.50 -1.26 -37.29
N ARG A 45 9.66 -1.50 -36.26
CA ARG A 45 9.99 -2.35 -35.11
C ARG A 45 10.05 -3.84 -35.49
N GLN A 46 9.19 -4.28 -36.41
CA GLN A 46 9.08 -5.68 -36.82
C GLN A 46 10.07 -6.02 -37.94
N HIS A 47 10.42 -5.06 -38.79
CA HIS A 47 11.38 -5.27 -39.85
C HIS A 47 12.78 -5.47 -39.24
N GLN A 48 13.39 -6.61 -39.59
CA GLN A 48 14.80 -6.86 -39.32
C GLN A 48 15.58 -6.55 -40.59
N ASP A 49 16.72 -5.89 -40.46
CA ASP A 49 17.65 -5.82 -41.55
C ASP A 49 18.15 -7.23 -41.89
N SER A 50 19.01 -7.28 -42.88
CA SER A 50 19.47 -8.54 -43.47
C SER A 50 20.67 -9.14 -42.72
N ASN A 51 21.13 -8.46 -41.68
CA ASN A 51 21.97 -9.02 -40.62
C ASN A 51 21.12 -9.47 -39.41
N GLN A 52 19.79 -9.48 -39.53
CA GLN A 52 18.80 -9.77 -38.48
C GLN A 52 18.75 -8.74 -37.35
N GLU A 53 19.32 -7.55 -37.54
CA GLU A 53 19.26 -6.47 -36.57
C GLU A 53 17.95 -5.68 -36.72
N ALA A 54 17.35 -5.26 -35.60
CA ALA A 54 16.13 -4.46 -35.63
C ALA A 54 16.46 -3.03 -36.06
N LEU A 55 15.65 -2.41 -36.92
CA LEU A 55 15.91 -1.03 -37.40
C LEU A 55 15.85 0.04 -36.30
N ILE A 56 15.18 -0.25 -35.18
CA ILE A 56 15.13 0.62 -34.01
C ILE A 56 16.06 0.03 -32.95
N HIS A 57 17.18 0.72 -32.68
CA HIS A 57 18.16 0.27 -31.69
C HIS A 57 18.04 1.06 -30.39
N LEU A 58 18.24 0.34 -29.28
CA LEU A 58 18.36 0.90 -27.95
C LEU A 58 19.85 1.02 -27.61
N GLU A 59 20.30 2.25 -27.41
CA GLU A 59 21.67 2.55 -27.01
C GLU A 59 21.92 2.25 -25.53
N ALA A 60 23.20 2.15 -25.17
CA ALA A 60 23.65 1.88 -23.80
C ALA A 60 23.30 2.97 -22.78
N ASP A 61 22.78 4.13 -23.21
CA ASP A 61 22.31 5.22 -22.37
C ASP A 61 20.77 5.42 -22.40
N GLY A 62 20.05 4.47 -23.02
CA GLY A 62 18.60 4.47 -23.10
C GLY A 62 18.03 5.22 -24.31
N ARG A 63 18.88 5.85 -25.15
CA ARG A 63 18.43 6.54 -26.36
C ARG A 63 18.07 5.56 -27.47
N LEU A 64 17.25 6.04 -28.38
CA LEU A 64 16.80 5.35 -29.58
C LEU A 64 17.48 5.91 -30.81
N THR A 65 18.02 5.03 -31.65
CA THR A 65 18.56 5.41 -32.96
C THR A 65 17.65 4.89 -34.07
N LEU A 66 17.52 5.71 -35.12
CA LEU A 66 16.80 5.42 -36.35
C LEU A 66 17.82 5.21 -37.48
N PRO A 67 17.51 4.38 -38.50
CA PRO A 67 18.39 4.13 -39.62
C PRO A 67 18.55 5.39 -40.47
N GLU A 68 19.75 5.67 -40.99
CA GLU A 68 20.02 6.81 -41.87
C GLU A 68 19.11 6.78 -43.14
N PRO A 69 18.78 7.94 -43.76
CA PRO A 69 17.91 7.97 -44.94
C PRO A 69 18.37 7.11 -46.12
N ASP A 70 19.68 6.90 -46.26
CA ASP A 70 20.35 6.11 -47.29
C ASP A 70 20.77 4.71 -46.81
N HIS A 71 20.30 4.26 -45.64
CA HIS A 71 20.70 2.99 -45.04
C HIS A 71 20.44 1.77 -45.94
N ALA A 72 19.33 1.75 -46.68
CA ALA A 72 19.02 0.69 -47.65
C ALA A 72 20.05 0.62 -48.79
N LEU A 73 20.44 1.78 -49.32
CA LEU A 73 21.47 1.91 -50.36
C LEU A 73 22.85 1.50 -49.84
N LYS A 74 23.19 1.91 -48.61
CA LYS A 74 24.43 1.56 -47.92
C LYS A 74 24.57 0.04 -47.76
N LEU A 75 23.52 -0.66 -47.33
CA LEU A 75 23.50 -2.13 -47.20
C LEU A 75 23.62 -2.83 -48.58
N ALA A 76 22.94 -2.31 -49.59
CA ALA A 76 23.02 -2.83 -50.96
C ALA A 76 24.44 -2.74 -51.52
N TRP A 77 25.08 -1.58 -51.32
CA TRP A 77 26.45 -1.33 -51.75
C TRP A 77 27.46 -2.22 -51.03
N GLN A 78 27.35 -2.36 -49.71
CA GLN A 78 28.22 -3.23 -48.91
C GLN A 78 28.20 -4.70 -49.34
N ARG A 79 27.11 -5.14 -49.99
CA ARG A 79 26.92 -6.53 -50.41
C ARG A 79 27.06 -6.76 -51.90
N GLY A 80 27.27 -5.70 -52.69
CA GLY A 80 27.29 -5.79 -54.15
C GLY A 80 25.97 -6.27 -54.75
N GLY A 81 24.83 -5.91 -54.15
CA GLY A 81 23.49 -6.36 -54.54
C GLY A 81 22.52 -5.22 -54.81
N ALA A 82 21.29 -5.56 -55.23
CA ALA A 82 20.20 -4.61 -55.39
C ALA A 82 19.67 -4.13 -54.03
N GLU A 83 19.13 -2.91 -54.00
CA GLU A 83 18.49 -2.34 -52.82
C GLU A 83 17.25 -3.15 -52.41
N ASN A 84 17.07 -3.36 -51.10
CA ASN A 84 15.84 -3.97 -50.59
C ASN A 84 14.69 -2.96 -50.74
N GLU A 85 13.77 -3.23 -51.68
CA GLU A 85 12.67 -2.33 -52.01
C GLU A 85 11.73 -2.04 -50.82
N GLU A 86 11.53 -3.01 -49.93
CA GLU A 86 10.69 -2.85 -48.74
C GLU A 86 11.35 -1.93 -47.71
N LEU A 87 12.65 -2.13 -47.46
CA LEU A 87 13.42 -1.24 -46.59
C LEU A 87 13.48 0.17 -47.18
N ALA A 88 13.71 0.31 -48.48
CA ALA A 88 13.71 1.59 -49.17
C ALA A 88 12.35 2.30 -49.05
N ARG A 89 11.23 1.55 -49.16
CA ARG A 89 9.87 2.07 -48.91
C ARG A 89 9.71 2.57 -47.48
N LEU A 90 10.17 1.80 -46.49
CA LEU A 90 10.10 2.19 -45.08
C LEU A 90 10.89 3.46 -44.79
N LEU A 91 12.12 3.58 -45.32
CA LEU A 91 12.94 4.79 -45.16
C LEU A 91 12.32 6.00 -45.86
N ARG A 92 11.76 5.82 -47.06
CA ARG A 92 10.99 6.89 -47.73
C ARG A 92 9.78 7.33 -46.89
N ASN A 93 9.07 6.40 -46.26
CA ASN A 93 7.96 6.74 -45.38
C ASN A 93 8.44 7.42 -44.09
N LEU A 94 9.52 6.95 -43.49
CA LEU A 94 10.10 7.53 -42.27
C LEU A 94 10.57 8.97 -42.49
N TYR A 95 11.21 9.27 -43.62
CA TYR A 95 11.81 10.59 -43.87
C TYR A 95 10.98 11.52 -44.77
N GLY A 96 10.09 10.96 -45.59
CA GLY A 96 9.34 11.71 -46.61
C GLY A 96 7.83 11.86 -46.33
N SER A 97 7.27 11.21 -45.30
CA SER A 97 5.84 11.30 -44.98
C SER A 97 5.55 12.11 -43.72
N ALA A 98 4.33 12.62 -43.58
CA ALA A 98 3.87 13.30 -42.37
C ALA A 98 3.90 12.36 -41.14
N ALA A 99 3.54 11.09 -41.33
CA ALA A 99 3.62 10.08 -40.27
C ALA A 99 5.07 9.83 -39.83
N GLY A 100 6.01 9.81 -40.78
CA GLY A 100 7.44 9.71 -40.52
C GLY A 100 8.00 10.90 -39.74
N ILE A 101 7.64 12.13 -40.12
CA ILE A 101 8.02 13.35 -39.39
C ILE A 101 7.48 13.33 -37.95
N ALA A 102 6.21 12.94 -37.78
CA ALA A 102 5.61 12.80 -36.45
C ALA A 102 6.32 11.73 -35.60
N LEU A 103 6.70 10.60 -36.20
CA LEU A 103 7.45 9.55 -35.53
C LEU A 103 8.85 10.03 -35.11
N GLN A 104 9.59 10.69 -36.00
CA GLN A 104 10.88 11.29 -35.68
C GLN A 104 10.77 12.28 -34.51
N GLY A 105 9.70 13.07 -34.47
CA GLY A 105 9.39 13.96 -33.35
C GLY A 105 9.27 13.21 -32.01
N GLN A 106 8.61 12.05 -31.99
CA GLN A 106 8.51 11.20 -30.79
C GLN A 106 9.88 10.65 -30.35
N PHE A 107 10.73 10.21 -31.29
CA PHE A 107 12.08 9.73 -31.00
C PHE A 107 12.97 10.85 -30.43
N LEU A 108 12.90 12.04 -31.03
CA LEU A 108 13.66 13.20 -30.58
C LEU A 108 13.25 13.63 -29.17
N GLN A 109 11.95 13.65 -28.86
CA GLN A 109 11.47 13.92 -27.50
C GLN A 109 11.86 12.81 -26.51
N TRP A 110 11.81 11.54 -26.93
CA TRP A 110 12.27 10.41 -26.13
C TRP A 110 13.74 10.55 -25.73
N ASN A 111 14.60 10.83 -26.72
CA ASN A 111 16.04 10.95 -26.54
C ASN A 111 16.42 12.13 -25.65
N ARG A 112 15.79 13.30 -25.84
CA ARG A 112 15.97 14.46 -24.96
C ARG A 112 15.62 14.16 -23.50
N GLY A 113 14.61 13.31 -23.28
CA GLY A 113 14.22 12.86 -21.95
C GLY A 113 15.15 11.81 -21.31
N ARG A 114 16.22 11.35 -21.99
CA ARG A 114 17.17 10.37 -21.43
C ARG A 114 18.25 10.99 -20.57
N ARG A 115 18.66 12.23 -20.88
CA ARG A 115 19.68 12.98 -20.16
C ARG A 115 19.09 14.30 -19.70
N VAL A 116 18.78 14.37 -18.41
CA VAL A 116 18.04 15.49 -17.82
C VAL A 116 18.88 16.16 -16.75
N ALA A 117 19.05 17.47 -16.83
CA ALA A 117 19.56 18.28 -15.73
C ALA A 117 18.41 19.16 -15.24
N ALA A 118 18.25 19.30 -13.92
CA ALA A 118 17.17 20.12 -13.38
C ALA A 118 17.53 20.76 -12.03
N VAL A 119 16.89 21.87 -11.74
CA VAL A 119 16.93 22.55 -10.44
C VAL A 119 15.56 23.04 -10.04
N ARG A 120 15.32 23.09 -8.73
CA ARG A 120 14.20 23.84 -8.12
C ARG A 120 14.58 24.23 -6.71
N ASP A 121 13.79 25.10 -6.11
CA ASP A 121 14.11 25.63 -4.79
C ASP A 121 12.84 25.98 -3.99
N ASN A 122 13.03 26.28 -2.70
CA ASN A 122 11.94 26.55 -1.75
C ASN A 122 11.87 28.02 -1.28
N HIS A 123 12.23 28.97 -2.13
CA HIS A 123 12.31 30.39 -1.77
C HIS A 123 11.05 31.00 -1.15
N GLY A 124 9.86 30.47 -1.45
CA GLY A 124 8.58 30.94 -0.89
C GLY A 124 8.24 32.40 -1.24
N GLY A 125 7.19 32.94 -0.62
CA GLY A 125 6.65 34.26 -0.99
C GLY A 125 7.48 35.48 -0.56
N THR A 126 8.54 35.31 0.24
CA THR A 126 9.43 36.40 0.69
C THR A 126 10.46 36.82 -0.35
N VAL A 127 10.77 35.95 -1.30
CA VAL A 127 11.64 36.29 -2.43
C VAL A 127 10.80 36.97 -3.50
N THR A 128 11.11 38.24 -3.74
CA THR A 128 10.41 39.12 -4.69
C THR A 128 10.70 38.79 -6.14
N HIS A 129 11.81 38.10 -6.41
CA HIS A 129 12.20 37.68 -7.75
C HIS A 129 13.13 36.46 -7.65
N ALA A 130 12.75 35.36 -8.30
CA ALA A 130 13.57 34.17 -8.44
C ALA A 130 13.41 33.64 -9.87
N HIS A 131 14.52 33.42 -10.57
CA HIS A 131 14.48 32.70 -11.85
C HIS A 131 15.74 31.88 -12.05
N TRP A 132 15.56 30.70 -12.64
CA TRP A 132 16.64 29.84 -13.09
C TRP A 132 16.75 29.87 -14.61
N ARG A 133 17.99 29.84 -15.10
CA ARG A 133 18.31 29.65 -16.53
C ARG A 133 19.40 28.62 -16.68
N ALA A 134 19.28 27.77 -17.69
CA ALA A 134 20.25 26.73 -18.01
C ALA A 134 21.13 27.16 -19.19
N TYR A 135 22.43 26.95 -19.06
CA TYR A 135 23.42 27.27 -20.08
C TYR A 135 24.27 26.05 -20.38
N ASP A 136 24.74 25.94 -21.61
CA ASP A 136 25.83 25.04 -21.96
C ASP A 136 27.12 25.52 -21.28
N CYS A 137 27.88 24.59 -20.70
CA CYS A 137 29.14 24.92 -20.04
C CYS A 137 30.28 25.23 -21.02
N GLU A 138 30.21 24.72 -22.26
CA GLU A 138 31.29 24.84 -23.24
C GLU A 138 31.26 26.19 -23.97
N ASP A 139 30.10 26.56 -24.53
CA ASP A 139 29.94 27.78 -25.33
C ASP A 139 29.12 28.89 -24.64
N GLY A 140 28.50 28.58 -23.49
CA GLY A 140 27.66 29.53 -22.75
C GLY A 140 26.29 29.80 -23.40
N ALA A 141 25.88 29.01 -24.39
CA ALA A 141 24.59 29.16 -25.04
C ALA A 141 23.43 28.85 -24.09
N LEU A 142 22.33 29.59 -24.22
CA LEU A 142 21.12 29.33 -23.43
C LEU A 142 20.46 28.03 -23.90
N LEU A 143 20.22 27.10 -22.97
CA LEU A 143 19.49 25.87 -23.23
C LEU A 143 18.01 26.09 -22.98
N SER A 144 17.16 25.89 -23.99
CA SER A 144 15.70 26.09 -23.92
C SER A 144 14.88 24.82 -24.15
N SER A 145 15.52 23.64 -24.17
CA SER A 145 14.82 22.36 -24.38
C SER A 145 14.20 21.86 -23.08
N GLU A 146 13.09 22.46 -22.68
CA GLU A 146 12.33 22.05 -21.49
C GLU A 146 11.85 20.60 -21.63
N VAL A 147 12.06 19.81 -20.57
CA VAL A 147 11.60 18.42 -20.48
C VAL A 147 10.95 18.19 -19.11
N PRO A 148 9.90 17.36 -19.02
CA PRO A 148 9.33 17.01 -17.73
C PRO A 148 10.35 16.19 -16.91
N VAL A 149 10.39 16.44 -15.61
CA VAL A 149 11.20 15.63 -14.69
C VAL A 149 10.56 14.26 -14.51
N PRO A 150 11.28 13.15 -14.73
CA PRO A 150 10.78 11.80 -14.47
C PRO A 150 10.48 11.53 -12.99
N GLU A 151 9.32 10.94 -12.70
CA GLU A 151 8.87 10.59 -11.33
C GLU A 151 9.81 9.60 -10.62
N ARG A 152 10.62 8.82 -11.34
CA ARG A 152 11.63 7.94 -10.73
C ARG A 152 12.70 8.69 -9.97
N PHE A 153 12.91 9.97 -10.22
CA PHE A 153 13.76 10.82 -9.39
C PHE A 153 13.12 11.21 -8.04
N GLY A 154 11.93 10.67 -7.72
CA GLY A 154 11.26 10.84 -6.43
C GLY A 154 12.07 10.39 -5.21
N TYR A 155 13.17 9.65 -5.39
CA TYR A 155 14.10 9.38 -4.29
C TYR A 155 14.79 10.65 -3.76
N ILE A 156 14.70 11.79 -4.45
CA ILE A 156 15.04 13.12 -3.92
C ILE A 156 14.36 13.40 -2.57
N HIS A 157 13.22 12.76 -2.30
CA HIS A 157 12.47 12.88 -1.05
C HIS A 157 13.08 12.10 0.13
N GLN A 158 13.99 11.15 -0.10
CA GLN A 158 14.68 10.44 0.98
C GLN A 158 13.72 9.81 2.02
N GLY A 159 12.58 9.32 1.53
CA GLY A 159 11.55 8.68 2.36
C GLY A 159 10.58 9.63 3.06
N ARG A 160 10.66 10.96 2.84
CA ARG A 160 9.62 11.93 3.24
C ARG A 160 9.39 12.99 2.18
N ILE A 161 8.12 13.30 1.90
CA ILE A 161 7.78 14.37 0.96
C ILE A 161 8.38 15.69 1.45
N LYS A 162 9.15 16.34 0.59
CA LYS A 162 9.74 17.66 0.86
C LYS A 162 8.70 18.70 0.48
N THR A 163 8.49 19.70 1.33
CA THR A 163 7.46 20.74 1.14
C THR A 163 8.08 22.10 0.82
N GLY A 164 7.27 22.99 0.25
CA GLY A 164 7.61 24.38 -0.05
C GLY A 164 8.43 24.59 -1.33
N PHE A 165 8.68 23.55 -2.12
CA PHE A 165 9.42 23.64 -3.38
C PHE A 165 8.50 24.02 -4.55
N GLY A 166 9.00 24.89 -5.43
CA GLY A 166 8.33 25.23 -6.68
C GLY A 166 8.46 24.17 -7.77
N ASP A 167 8.04 24.53 -8.99
CA ASP A 167 8.19 23.71 -10.18
C ASP A 167 9.66 23.49 -10.55
N TRP A 168 9.92 22.41 -11.29
CA TRP A 168 11.24 22.10 -11.80
C TRP A 168 11.60 22.96 -13.02
N HIS A 169 12.79 23.56 -12.99
CA HIS A 169 13.45 24.08 -14.17
C HIS A 169 14.38 23.00 -14.72
N ALA A 170 13.97 22.34 -15.81
CA ALA A 170 14.65 21.16 -16.34
C ALA A 170 14.97 21.32 -17.83
N VAL A 171 16.14 20.83 -18.22
CA VAL A 171 16.56 20.75 -19.62
C VAL A 171 16.97 19.34 -20.00
N GLY A 172 16.51 18.90 -21.17
CA GLY A 172 16.97 17.68 -21.82
C GLY A 172 18.09 18.01 -22.79
N THR A 173 19.26 17.38 -22.64
CA THR A 173 20.42 17.72 -23.46
C THR A 173 21.40 16.56 -23.62
N ASP A 174 22.02 16.48 -24.80
CA ASP A 174 23.13 15.56 -25.06
C ASP A 174 24.47 16.11 -24.57
N GLN A 175 24.50 17.37 -24.10
CA GLN A 175 25.72 18.00 -23.61
C GLN A 175 26.30 17.32 -22.37
N SER A 176 27.61 17.38 -22.24
CA SER A 176 28.33 16.77 -21.11
C SER A 176 28.08 17.51 -19.79
N CYS A 177 27.76 18.81 -19.87
CA CYS A 177 27.62 19.72 -18.74
C CYS A 177 26.52 20.77 -18.98
N VAL A 178 25.76 21.07 -17.92
CA VAL A 178 24.77 22.16 -17.86
C VAL A 178 25.09 23.06 -16.67
N GLU A 179 25.13 24.37 -16.88
CA GLU A 179 25.24 25.38 -15.83
C GLU A 179 23.89 26.04 -15.57
N PHE A 180 23.32 25.80 -14.39
CA PHE A 180 22.17 26.56 -13.91
C PHE A 180 22.64 27.84 -13.22
N ARG A 181 22.10 28.98 -13.66
CA ARG A 181 22.26 30.29 -13.02
C ARG A 181 20.92 30.70 -12.40
N GLY A 182 20.91 30.87 -11.09
CA GLY A 182 19.75 31.31 -10.32
C GLY A 182 19.99 32.71 -9.79
N TYR A 183 19.08 33.63 -10.05
CA TYR A 183 19.13 34.99 -9.50
C TYR A 183 17.96 35.21 -8.55
N PHE A 184 18.27 35.63 -7.33
CA PHE A 184 17.31 35.80 -6.25
C PHE A 184 17.34 37.22 -5.67
N ARG A 185 16.17 37.81 -5.41
CA ARG A 185 16.02 39.10 -4.69
C ARG A 185 15.01 39.00 -3.55
N THR A 186 15.35 39.52 -2.38
CA THR A 186 14.52 39.48 -1.16
C THR A 186 14.66 40.77 -0.34
N THR A 187 13.75 40.99 0.60
CA THR A 187 13.83 42.10 1.57
C THR A 187 14.78 41.81 2.73
N GLN A 188 15.06 40.53 3.04
CA GLN A 188 15.97 40.11 4.11
C GLN A 188 16.72 38.81 3.76
N PRO A 189 18.00 38.65 4.15
CA PRO A 189 18.77 37.43 3.88
C PRO A 189 18.11 36.19 4.47
N MET A 190 17.98 35.14 3.66
CA MET A 190 17.35 33.88 4.08
C MET A 190 18.14 32.66 3.58
N ALA A 191 17.92 31.52 4.23
CA ALA A 191 18.42 30.26 3.69
C ALA A 191 17.44 29.75 2.63
N VAL A 192 17.94 29.34 1.47
CA VAL A 192 17.13 28.71 0.41
C VAL A 192 17.69 27.33 0.12
N SER A 193 16.86 26.30 0.22
CA SER A 193 17.21 24.95 -0.17
C SER A 193 16.98 24.79 -1.67
N ILE A 194 17.94 24.18 -2.35
CA ILE A 194 17.91 23.93 -3.80
C ILE A 194 18.01 22.43 -4.00
N LEU A 195 17.06 21.84 -4.70
CA LEU A 195 17.12 20.45 -5.15
C LEU A 195 17.64 20.43 -6.57
N TYR A 196 18.50 19.45 -6.88
CA TYR A 196 19.07 19.29 -8.20
C TYR A 196 18.98 17.86 -8.71
N LEU A 197 18.94 17.74 -10.03
CA LEU A 197 19.08 16.49 -10.79
C LEU A 197 20.27 16.63 -11.75
N GLY A 198 21.23 15.73 -11.59
CA GLY A 198 22.53 15.70 -12.25
C GLY A 198 23.65 15.50 -11.24
N THR A 199 24.83 15.11 -11.73
CA THR A 199 26.03 14.96 -10.89
C THR A 199 26.79 16.27 -10.85
N PRO A 200 27.05 16.87 -9.67
CA PRO A 200 27.80 18.11 -9.57
C PRO A 200 29.26 17.96 -10.04
N LEU A 201 29.72 18.90 -10.88
CA LEU A 201 31.08 18.86 -11.45
C LEU A 201 32.11 19.68 -10.68
N GLN A 202 31.68 20.73 -9.98
CA GLN A 202 32.54 21.68 -9.28
C GLN A 202 31.83 22.17 -8.01
N PRO A 203 32.58 22.67 -6.99
CA PRO A 203 31.97 23.34 -5.87
C PRO A 203 31.11 24.51 -6.38
N PRO A 204 29.83 24.57 -6.00
CA PRO A 204 28.92 25.58 -6.51
C PRO A 204 29.34 26.99 -6.02
N THR A 205 28.99 28.00 -6.81
CA THR A 205 29.17 29.40 -6.36
C THR A 205 27.97 29.81 -5.52
N ALA A 206 28.22 30.44 -4.37
CA ALA A 206 27.24 30.91 -3.39
C ALA A 206 26.43 29.81 -2.66
N LEU A 207 26.41 28.57 -3.14
CA LEU A 207 25.82 27.45 -2.39
C LEU A 207 26.82 26.87 -1.40
N GLY A 208 26.32 26.41 -0.26
CA GLY A 208 27.08 25.61 0.70
C GLY A 208 27.39 24.21 0.16
N ALA A 209 27.83 23.32 1.05
CA ALA A 209 28.13 21.94 0.69
C ALA A 209 26.90 21.25 0.08
N LEU A 210 27.10 20.62 -1.08
CA LEU A 210 26.09 19.80 -1.74
C LEU A 210 26.02 18.44 -1.06
N LYS A 211 24.80 17.95 -0.87
CA LYS A 211 24.52 16.62 -0.34
C LYS A 211 23.87 15.80 -1.44
N ALA A 212 24.64 14.85 -1.96
CA ALA A 212 24.16 13.87 -2.93
C ALA A 212 23.34 12.78 -2.24
N TYR A 213 22.40 12.21 -2.97
CA TYR A 213 21.49 11.17 -2.51
C TYR A 213 21.55 9.94 -3.39
N ASP A 214 21.41 8.79 -2.73
CA ASP A 214 21.34 7.50 -3.38
C ASP A 214 19.89 6.99 -3.46
N PRO A 215 19.55 6.19 -4.49
CA PRO A 215 18.24 5.56 -4.59
C PRO A 215 18.05 4.51 -3.47
N PRO A 216 16.82 4.33 -2.93
CA PRO A 216 16.55 3.41 -1.84
C PRO A 216 16.63 1.94 -2.28
N HIS A 217 17.15 1.02 -1.46
CA HIS A 217 17.11 -0.41 -1.75
C HIS A 217 15.80 -1.09 -1.26
N PRO A 218 15.21 -2.04 -2.01
CA PRO A 218 15.50 -2.40 -3.40
C PRO A 218 14.82 -1.43 -4.38
N PHE A 219 15.61 -0.62 -5.09
CA PHE A 219 15.10 0.15 -6.21
C PHE A 219 15.03 -0.81 -7.41
N SER A 220 13.82 -1.21 -7.82
CA SER A 220 13.67 -2.08 -8.99
C SER A 220 13.94 -1.28 -10.26
N VAL A 221 15.12 -1.55 -10.83
CA VAL A 221 15.52 -1.03 -12.13
C VAL A 221 15.22 -2.11 -13.19
N PRO A 222 14.65 -1.76 -14.35
CA PRO A 222 14.52 -2.70 -15.47
C PRO A 222 15.87 -3.31 -15.84
N GLN A 223 15.89 -4.60 -16.19
CA GLN A 223 17.10 -5.30 -16.65
C GLN A 223 17.43 -5.00 -18.13
N CYS A 224 17.09 -3.79 -18.60
CA CYS A 224 17.30 -3.40 -19.98
C CYS A 224 18.59 -2.60 -20.16
N PRO A 225 19.34 -2.79 -21.25
CA PRO A 225 20.50 -1.95 -21.60
C PRO A 225 20.15 -0.46 -21.54
N GLY A 226 21.01 0.37 -20.95
CA GLY A 226 20.77 1.82 -20.79
C GLY A 226 19.69 2.23 -19.80
N PHE A 227 18.99 1.26 -19.21
CA PHE A 227 18.11 1.51 -18.05
C PHE A 227 18.72 0.96 -16.76
N GLY A 228 19.74 0.09 -16.83
CA GLY A 228 20.34 -0.63 -15.71
C GLY A 228 21.21 0.24 -14.78
N ALA A 229 20.94 0.12 -13.47
CA ALA A 229 21.52 0.84 -12.32
C ALA A 229 21.52 2.38 -12.45
N ILE A 230 20.65 3.04 -11.67
CA ILE A 230 20.73 4.50 -11.50
C ILE A 230 22.07 4.83 -10.84
N PRO A 231 22.92 5.67 -11.45
CA PRO A 231 24.17 6.05 -10.81
C PRO A 231 23.93 6.80 -9.50
N ASN A 232 24.71 6.46 -8.48
CA ASN A 232 24.67 7.10 -7.18
C ASN A 232 24.92 8.61 -7.30
N GLY A 233 24.28 9.39 -6.43
CA GLY A 233 24.50 10.83 -6.34
C GLY A 233 24.03 11.70 -7.53
N GLN A 234 23.23 11.16 -8.45
CA GLN A 234 22.61 11.95 -9.53
C GLN A 234 21.49 12.89 -9.08
N VAL A 235 21.09 12.84 -7.81
CA VAL A 235 20.16 13.82 -7.24
C VAL A 235 20.71 14.27 -5.91
N GLY A 236 20.32 15.46 -5.48
CA GLY A 236 20.76 15.95 -4.18
C GLY A 236 20.19 17.29 -3.82
N GLU A 237 20.69 17.83 -2.72
CA GLU A 237 20.33 19.15 -2.23
C GLU A 237 21.55 20.02 -1.96
N GLY A 238 21.39 21.33 -2.19
CA GLY A 238 22.29 22.37 -1.74
C GLY A 238 21.53 23.39 -0.89
N VAL A 239 22.26 24.22 -0.16
CA VAL A 239 21.68 25.33 0.61
C VAL A 239 22.40 26.61 0.23
N LEU A 240 21.65 27.62 -0.17
CA LEU A 240 22.09 29.00 -0.28
C LEU A 240 22.04 29.62 1.13
N PRO A 241 23.19 29.84 1.81
CA PRO A 241 23.18 30.33 3.18
C PRO A 241 22.88 31.84 3.23
N LYS A 242 22.41 32.32 4.38
CA LYS A 242 22.16 33.76 4.62
C LYS A 242 23.39 34.64 4.33
N SER A 243 24.59 34.11 4.55
CA SER A 243 25.87 34.80 4.33
C SER A 243 26.21 35.02 2.85
N ALA A 244 25.55 34.33 1.93
CA ALA A 244 25.80 34.48 0.50
C ALA A 244 25.12 35.73 -0.11
N TRP A 245 24.13 36.30 0.59
CA TRP A 245 23.36 37.45 0.13
C TRP A 245 24.16 38.73 0.25
N ARG A 246 24.03 39.60 -0.74
CA ARG A 246 24.64 40.93 -0.79
C ARG A 246 23.57 42.00 -0.83
N ARG A 247 23.82 43.13 -0.21
CA ARG A 247 22.89 44.26 -0.23
C ARG A 247 23.05 45.02 -1.55
N ALA A 248 21.97 45.12 -2.30
CA ALA A 248 21.87 45.89 -3.53
C ALA A 248 21.75 47.39 -3.24
N SER A 249 21.95 48.22 -4.27
CA SER A 249 21.93 49.69 -4.17
C SER A 249 20.57 50.26 -3.78
N ASP A 250 19.48 49.58 -4.11
CA ASP A 250 18.10 49.92 -3.72
C ASP A 250 17.72 49.42 -2.31
N GLY A 251 18.68 48.84 -1.59
CA GLY A 251 18.49 48.35 -0.23
C GLY A 251 17.93 46.94 -0.12
N ALA A 252 17.55 46.30 -1.24
CA ALA A 252 17.18 44.88 -1.27
C ALA A 252 18.41 43.99 -1.07
N TRP A 253 18.17 42.69 -0.86
CA TRP A 253 19.22 41.68 -0.82
C TRP A 253 19.15 40.81 -2.06
N GLU A 254 20.29 40.55 -2.67
CA GLU A 254 20.41 39.75 -3.88
C GLU A 254 21.52 38.70 -3.79
N VAL A 255 21.37 37.64 -4.56
CA VAL A 255 22.41 36.62 -4.73
C VAL A 255 22.28 35.91 -6.07
N GLU A 256 23.42 35.60 -6.67
CA GLU A 256 23.52 34.76 -7.86
C GLU A 256 24.12 33.40 -7.46
N ALA A 257 23.36 32.33 -7.68
CA ALA A 257 23.80 30.96 -7.48
C ALA A 257 24.18 30.33 -8.81
N ARG A 258 25.30 29.58 -8.84
CA ARG A 258 25.72 28.81 -10.02
C ARG A 258 25.94 27.36 -9.66
N LEU A 259 25.33 26.47 -10.45
CA LEU A 259 25.42 25.02 -10.26
C LEU A 259 25.71 24.33 -11.60
N ARG A 260 26.86 23.66 -11.70
CA ARG A 260 27.28 22.89 -12.88
C ARG A 260 27.00 21.41 -12.66
N LEU A 261 26.21 20.82 -13.55
CA LEU A 261 25.74 19.45 -13.45
C LEU A 261 26.07 18.68 -14.73
N THR A 262 26.56 17.46 -14.60
CA THR A 262 26.39 16.46 -15.65
C THR A 262 24.95 15.97 -15.63
N PRO A 263 24.21 16.00 -16.75
CA PRO A 263 22.83 15.52 -16.81
C PRO A 263 22.66 14.10 -16.26
N ALA A 264 21.61 13.91 -15.45
CA ALA A 264 21.22 12.62 -14.89
C ALA A 264 20.67 11.69 -15.99
N VAL A 265 20.87 10.39 -15.80
CA VAL A 265 20.36 9.36 -16.71
C VAL A 265 18.95 8.99 -16.26
N ASN A 266 17.97 9.12 -17.15
CA ASN A 266 16.58 8.78 -16.85
C ASN A 266 16.33 7.27 -17.01
N PRO A 267 16.04 6.54 -15.92
CA PRO A 267 15.80 5.10 -15.96
C PRO A 267 14.35 4.72 -16.32
N ASP A 268 13.48 5.71 -16.60
CA ASP A 268 12.08 5.42 -16.90
C ASP A 268 11.89 4.80 -18.28
N LEU A 269 11.22 3.63 -18.30
CA LEU A 269 10.82 2.95 -19.55
C LEU A 269 9.68 3.65 -20.28
N LYS A 270 9.07 4.68 -19.68
CA LYS A 270 7.94 5.43 -20.25
C LYS A 270 8.04 6.88 -19.80
N ASN A 271 7.70 7.81 -20.68
CA ASN A 271 7.61 9.23 -20.35
C ASN A 271 6.16 9.70 -20.56
N PRO A 272 5.57 10.45 -19.60
CA PRO A 272 4.27 11.08 -19.80
C PRO A 272 4.26 11.92 -21.08
N GLY A 273 3.19 11.81 -21.88
CA GLY A 273 3.01 12.56 -23.13
C GLY A 273 3.70 11.96 -24.37
N LEU A 274 4.53 10.91 -24.21
CA LEU A 274 5.11 10.19 -25.35
C LEU A 274 4.33 8.91 -25.64
N ARG A 275 4.26 8.56 -26.92
CA ARG A 275 3.72 7.28 -27.39
C ARG A 275 4.77 6.18 -27.37
N ILE A 276 6.04 6.52 -27.44
CA ILE A 276 7.14 5.54 -27.39
C ILE A 276 7.46 5.19 -25.94
N ALA A 277 7.61 3.90 -25.67
CA ALA A 277 8.06 3.36 -24.40
C ALA A 277 8.81 2.05 -24.59
N PHE A 278 9.19 1.41 -23.48
CA PHE A 278 9.86 0.11 -23.46
C PHE A 278 9.11 -0.92 -22.61
N ASP A 279 9.08 -2.14 -23.12
CA ASP A 279 8.70 -3.30 -22.31
C ASP A 279 9.90 -3.73 -21.44
N GLY A 280 9.74 -3.64 -20.13
CA GLY A 280 10.78 -4.01 -19.16
C GLY A 280 11.13 -5.49 -19.10
N LYS A 281 10.40 -6.37 -19.81
CA LYS A 281 10.72 -7.80 -19.93
C LYS A 281 11.51 -8.12 -21.20
N THR A 282 11.11 -7.53 -22.33
CA THR A 282 11.72 -7.82 -23.64
C THR A 282 12.75 -6.79 -24.06
N CYS A 283 12.79 -5.63 -23.39
CA CYS A 283 13.66 -4.50 -23.68
C CYS A 283 13.52 -3.98 -25.12
N ARG A 284 12.33 -4.12 -25.69
CA ARG A 284 11.97 -3.60 -27.01
C ARG A 284 11.12 -2.34 -26.88
N ALA A 285 11.30 -1.42 -27.82
CA ALA A 285 10.44 -0.26 -27.94
C ALA A 285 9.00 -0.70 -28.27
N VAL A 286 8.00 -0.06 -27.69
CA VAL A 286 6.58 -0.35 -27.89
C VAL A 286 5.80 0.94 -28.08
N TRP A 287 4.74 0.89 -28.88
CA TRP A 287 3.80 1.99 -29.04
C TRP A 287 2.72 1.92 -27.96
N GLN A 288 2.60 2.99 -27.17
CA GLN A 288 1.58 3.13 -26.14
C GLN A 288 0.31 3.74 -26.71
N PRO A 289 -0.87 3.24 -26.29
CA PRO A 289 -2.13 3.89 -26.62
C PRO A 289 -2.18 5.30 -26.05
N GLU A 290 -2.95 6.16 -26.71
CA GLU A 290 -3.21 7.51 -26.25
C GLU A 290 -3.77 7.49 -24.82
N SER A 291 -3.07 8.14 -23.90
CA SER A 291 -3.54 8.20 -22.52
C SER A 291 -4.82 9.03 -22.47
N PRO A 292 -5.88 8.60 -21.75
CA PRO A 292 -7.14 9.35 -21.64
C PRO A 292 -7.00 10.79 -21.13
N THR A 293 -5.82 11.16 -20.62
CA THR A 293 -5.42 12.52 -20.25
C THR A 293 -5.50 13.54 -21.37
N GLU A 294 -5.44 13.14 -22.63
CA GLU A 294 -5.37 14.06 -23.77
C GLU A 294 -6.74 14.31 -24.44
N ARG A 295 -7.77 13.50 -24.13
CA ARG A 295 -9.10 13.59 -24.78
C ARG A 295 -10.22 14.20 -23.93
N ALA A 296 -9.98 14.60 -22.69
CA ALA A 296 -11.02 15.22 -21.87
C ALA A 296 -11.07 16.75 -22.09
N ALA A 297 -12.04 17.15 -22.91
CA ALA A 297 -12.50 18.50 -23.27
C ALA A 297 -12.14 19.65 -22.32
N ASP A 298 -11.52 20.68 -22.90
CA ASP A 298 -11.49 22.05 -22.36
C ASP A 298 -12.92 22.50 -21.98
N GLY A 299 -13.13 22.86 -20.71
CA GLY A 299 -14.29 23.64 -20.25
C GLY A 299 -15.48 22.91 -19.63
N ALA A 300 -15.48 21.57 -19.51
CA ALA A 300 -16.58 20.86 -18.83
C ALA A 300 -16.37 20.80 -17.30
N SER A 301 -17.42 21.09 -16.50
CA SER A 301 -17.40 20.92 -15.04
C SER A 301 -17.16 19.46 -14.66
N LEU A 302 -16.20 19.19 -13.79
CA LEU A 302 -15.94 17.85 -13.26
C LEU A 302 -16.99 17.45 -12.21
N ALA A 303 -17.16 16.14 -12.01
CA ALA A 303 -18.08 15.63 -11.02
C ALA A 303 -17.65 16.03 -9.60
N THR A 304 -18.62 16.48 -8.79
CA THR A 304 -18.38 16.84 -7.40
C THR A 304 -18.50 15.64 -6.46
N VAL A 305 -17.79 15.68 -5.34
CA VAL A 305 -17.91 14.67 -4.26
C VAL A 305 -18.36 15.33 -2.98
N SER A 306 -19.40 14.82 -2.33
CA SER A 306 -19.92 15.30 -1.04
C SER A 306 -19.91 14.20 0.03
N ALA A 307 -19.82 14.56 1.30
CA ALA A 307 -20.05 13.66 2.43
C ALA A 307 -21.55 13.37 2.62
N ALA A 308 -21.89 12.35 3.43
CA ALA A 308 -23.27 11.91 3.64
C ALA A 308 -24.16 12.99 4.28
N ASP A 309 -23.56 13.85 5.10
CA ASP A 309 -24.16 14.96 5.82
C ASP A 309 -24.04 16.31 5.09
N GLY A 310 -23.56 16.32 3.84
CA GLY A 310 -23.66 17.46 2.93
C GLY A 310 -22.37 18.22 2.55
N PRO A 311 -21.31 18.31 3.38
CA PRO A 311 -20.11 19.04 3.02
C PRO A 311 -19.48 18.57 1.70
N LEU A 312 -19.11 19.52 0.84
CA LEU A 312 -18.40 19.28 -0.40
C LEU A 312 -16.94 18.88 -0.08
N LEU A 313 -16.47 17.78 -0.65
CA LEU A 313 -15.13 17.23 -0.49
C LEU A 313 -14.25 17.43 -1.74
N VAL A 314 -14.87 17.39 -2.93
CA VAL A 314 -14.22 17.71 -4.21
C VAL A 314 -15.11 18.69 -4.97
N ASP A 315 -14.52 19.79 -5.43
CA ASP A 315 -15.23 20.84 -6.18
C ASP A 315 -15.37 20.53 -7.68
N ALA A 316 -16.03 21.42 -8.42
CA ALA A 316 -16.26 21.27 -9.85
C ALA A 316 -14.98 21.41 -10.72
N ALA A 317 -13.86 21.84 -10.14
CA ALA A 317 -12.54 21.80 -10.77
C ALA A 317 -11.81 20.47 -10.49
N GLY A 318 -12.43 19.56 -9.72
CA GLY A 318 -11.83 18.30 -9.30
C GLY A 318 -10.78 18.47 -8.21
N ALA A 319 -10.75 19.62 -7.53
CA ALA A 319 -9.80 19.88 -6.45
C ALA A 319 -10.40 19.54 -5.08
N PRO A 320 -9.59 19.05 -4.13
CA PRO A 320 -10.04 18.82 -2.76
C PRO A 320 -10.40 20.13 -2.07
N THR A 321 -11.53 20.16 -1.37
CA THR A 321 -11.99 21.33 -0.62
C THR A 321 -11.26 21.50 0.71
N ALA A 322 -11.46 22.65 1.38
CA ALA A 322 -10.97 22.86 2.74
C ALA A 322 -11.53 21.81 3.72
N ALA A 323 -12.81 21.43 3.57
CA ALA A 323 -13.42 20.39 4.40
C ALA A 323 -12.70 19.05 4.26
N ALA A 324 -12.39 18.62 3.03
CA ALA A 324 -11.64 17.39 2.79
C ALA A 324 -10.24 17.43 3.44
N ARG A 325 -9.54 18.57 3.37
CA ARG A 325 -8.24 18.76 4.03
C ARG A 325 -8.35 18.69 5.55
N THR A 326 -9.28 19.43 6.16
CA THR A 326 -9.49 19.46 7.62
C THR A 326 -9.89 18.08 8.17
N LEU A 327 -10.63 17.29 7.41
CA LEU A 327 -11.07 15.94 7.78
C LEU A 327 -10.03 14.85 7.53
N GLY A 328 -8.85 15.20 6.98
CA GLY A 328 -7.80 14.22 6.65
C GLY A 328 -8.18 13.28 5.50
N LEU A 329 -9.08 13.71 4.61
CA LEU A 329 -9.61 12.88 3.52
C LEU A 329 -8.84 13.01 2.20
N ALA A 330 -7.74 13.78 2.18
CA ALA A 330 -6.89 13.93 1.01
C ALA A 330 -6.42 12.60 0.38
N PRO A 331 -6.07 11.54 1.15
CA PRO A 331 -5.74 10.23 0.56
C PRO A 331 -6.90 9.60 -0.25
N LEU A 332 -8.14 9.84 0.17
CA LEU A 332 -9.32 9.32 -0.53
C LEU A 332 -9.66 10.17 -1.75
N VAL A 333 -9.74 11.49 -1.58
CA VAL A 333 -10.20 12.38 -2.66
C VAL A 333 -9.11 12.77 -3.65
N GLY A 334 -7.84 12.64 -3.26
CA GLY A 334 -6.66 12.99 -4.04
C GLY A 334 -6.30 14.47 -3.98
N PHE A 335 -5.19 14.82 -4.62
CA PHE A 335 -4.73 16.21 -4.77
C PHE A 335 -5.26 16.92 -6.02
N GLY A 336 -6.09 16.24 -6.83
CA GLY A 336 -6.72 16.83 -8.00
C GLY A 336 -6.99 15.84 -9.13
N PRO A 337 -7.44 16.32 -10.31
CA PRO A 337 -7.77 15.49 -11.47
C PRO A 337 -6.56 14.77 -12.08
N ARG A 338 -5.32 15.08 -11.64
CA ARG A 338 -4.09 14.38 -12.05
C ARG A 338 -3.75 13.18 -11.16
N ASP A 339 -4.41 13.02 -10.02
CA ASP A 339 -4.22 11.87 -9.14
C ASP A 339 -5.06 10.69 -9.64
N PHE A 340 -4.45 9.81 -10.45
CA PHE A 340 -5.16 8.72 -11.13
C PHE A 340 -5.75 7.67 -10.19
N SER A 341 -5.17 7.53 -9.00
CA SER A 341 -5.55 6.58 -7.95
C SER A 341 -6.71 7.07 -7.08
N SER A 342 -6.99 8.37 -7.10
CA SER A 342 -8.00 9.01 -6.26
C SER A 342 -9.41 9.04 -6.87
N LEU A 343 -10.39 9.45 -6.05
CA LEU A 343 -11.73 9.77 -6.53
C LEU A 343 -11.73 10.89 -7.58
N SER A 344 -10.97 11.97 -7.37
CA SER A 344 -10.93 13.10 -8.30
C SER A 344 -10.45 12.67 -9.69
N GLY A 345 -9.39 11.86 -9.76
CA GLY A 345 -8.91 11.33 -11.03
C GLY A 345 -9.86 10.32 -11.66
N LEU A 346 -10.46 9.42 -10.86
CA LEU A 346 -11.45 8.45 -11.35
C LEU A 346 -12.64 9.16 -12.00
N LEU A 347 -13.18 10.17 -11.32
CA LEU A 347 -14.34 10.92 -11.79
C LEU A 347 -14.03 11.77 -13.02
N ARG A 348 -12.83 12.36 -13.11
CA ARG A 348 -12.37 13.06 -14.33
C ARG A 348 -12.44 12.20 -15.59
N ARG A 349 -12.16 10.90 -15.45
CA ARG A 349 -12.17 9.95 -16.58
C ARG A 349 -13.54 9.31 -16.81
N SER A 350 -14.52 9.62 -15.98
CA SER A 350 -15.86 9.03 -16.05
C SER A 350 -16.78 9.91 -16.90
N HIS A 351 -17.73 9.29 -17.59
CA HIS A 351 -18.68 9.98 -18.45
C HIS A 351 -20.07 10.02 -17.83
N GLY A 352 -20.73 11.17 -17.86
CA GLY A 352 -22.12 11.32 -17.43
C GLY A 352 -22.36 11.34 -15.92
N VAL A 353 -21.32 11.15 -15.10
CA VAL A 353 -21.38 11.30 -13.64
C VAL A 353 -21.25 12.78 -13.29
N LYS A 354 -22.19 13.32 -12.51
CA LYS A 354 -22.16 14.72 -12.06
C LYS A 354 -21.86 14.86 -10.57
N GLN A 355 -22.37 13.94 -9.75
CA GLN A 355 -22.22 13.99 -8.31
C GLN A 355 -22.07 12.59 -7.69
N LEU A 356 -21.14 12.47 -6.75
CA LEU A 356 -21.00 11.33 -5.85
C LEU A 356 -21.21 11.80 -4.40
N THR A 357 -22.14 11.19 -3.69
CA THR A 357 -22.26 11.34 -2.24
C THR A 357 -21.64 10.12 -1.57
N LEU A 358 -20.67 10.34 -0.68
CA LEU A 358 -20.02 9.30 0.10
C LEU A 358 -20.82 8.95 1.35
N THR A 359 -20.56 7.77 1.91
CA THR A 359 -21.09 7.33 3.22
C THR A 359 -20.40 7.97 4.41
N VAL A 360 -19.31 8.70 4.18
CA VAL A 360 -18.53 9.39 5.22
C VAL A 360 -19.41 10.39 5.96
N ASP A 361 -19.40 10.30 7.29
CA ASP A 361 -20.08 11.21 8.21
C ASP A 361 -19.03 12.17 8.77
N THR A 362 -19.11 13.47 8.43
CA THR A 362 -18.00 14.38 8.75
C THR A 362 -17.75 14.53 10.26
N ARG A 363 -18.79 14.38 11.09
CA ARG A 363 -18.67 14.40 12.55
C ARG A 363 -17.89 13.19 13.05
N ILE A 364 -18.28 11.99 12.61
CA ILE A 364 -17.59 10.75 13.01
C ILE A 364 -16.14 10.75 12.47
N GLN A 365 -15.92 11.21 11.24
CA GLN A 365 -14.59 11.35 10.65
C GLN A 365 -13.69 12.29 11.47
N ALA A 366 -14.17 13.48 11.83
CA ALA A 366 -13.41 14.43 12.64
C ALA A 366 -13.06 13.84 14.01
N MET A 367 -14.02 13.23 14.70
CA MET A 367 -13.80 12.61 16.00
C MET A 367 -12.85 11.40 15.94
N ALA A 368 -12.94 10.59 14.88
CA ALA A 368 -12.04 9.47 14.64
C ALA A 368 -10.61 9.94 14.39
N ARG A 369 -10.44 10.97 13.56
CA ARG A 369 -9.15 11.61 13.28
C ARG A 369 -8.53 12.18 14.56
N GLU A 370 -9.28 12.97 15.32
CA GLU A 370 -8.79 13.56 16.57
C GLU A 370 -8.43 12.49 17.62
N ALA A 371 -9.27 11.47 17.79
CA ALA A 371 -9.00 10.38 18.72
C ALA A 371 -7.77 9.58 18.32
N LEU A 372 -7.55 9.35 17.02
CA LEU A 372 -6.36 8.69 16.51
C LEU A 372 -5.12 9.53 16.81
N LEU A 373 -5.05 10.75 16.27
CA LEU A 373 -3.85 11.61 16.34
C LEU A 373 -3.45 11.97 17.78
N LYS A 374 -4.43 12.27 18.65
CA LYS A 374 -4.18 12.62 20.06
C LYS A 374 -3.53 11.48 20.85
N ASN A 375 -3.86 10.24 20.51
CA ASN A 375 -3.43 9.06 21.28
C ASN A 375 -2.26 8.31 20.62
N LEU A 376 -1.66 8.85 19.55
CA LEU A 376 -0.47 8.26 18.97
C LEU A 376 0.72 8.37 19.95
N PRO A 377 1.51 7.30 20.12
CA PRO A 377 2.75 7.39 20.88
C PRO A 377 3.74 8.34 20.19
N VAL A 378 4.27 9.29 20.96
CA VAL A 378 5.38 10.16 20.53
C VAL A 378 6.69 9.52 20.99
N ASP A 379 7.37 8.86 20.07
CA ASP A 379 8.65 8.18 20.29
C ASP A 379 9.51 8.20 19.02
N ARG A 380 10.64 7.49 19.04
CA ARG A 380 11.57 7.44 17.89
C ARG A 380 10.95 6.85 16.61
N TYR A 381 9.78 6.21 16.69
CA TYR A 381 9.06 5.64 15.54
C TYR A 381 8.03 6.58 14.96
N THR A 382 7.88 7.81 15.47
CA THR A 382 6.87 8.78 15.00
C THR A 382 6.86 8.89 13.48
N ASP A 383 8.02 8.82 12.83
CA ASP A 383 8.15 8.99 11.38
C ASP A 383 8.00 7.70 10.56
N GLU A 384 8.00 6.53 11.21
CA GLU A 384 7.82 5.21 10.58
C GLU A 384 6.44 4.59 10.93
N ARG A 385 5.81 5.14 11.97
CA ARG A 385 4.54 4.67 12.51
C ARG A 385 3.43 4.88 11.50
N ARG A 386 2.63 3.84 11.35
CA ARG A 386 1.37 3.88 10.62
C ARG A 386 0.26 3.58 11.59
N ALA A 387 -0.79 4.37 11.53
CA ALA A 387 -1.94 4.18 12.38
C ALA A 387 -3.22 4.37 11.56
N VAL A 388 -4.24 3.59 11.87
CA VAL A 388 -5.52 3.62 11.17
C VAL A 388 -6.64 3.41 12.16
N LEU A 389 -7.72 4.17 11.99
CA LEU A 389 -9.00 3.93 12.65
C LEU A 389 -10.12 3.97 11.59
N VAL A 390 -10.80 2.83 11.42
CA VAL A 390 -11.98 2.70 10.54
C VAL A 390 -13.23 2.57 11.39
N VAL A 391 -14.30 3.24 11.01
CA VAL A 391 -15.63 3.14 11.62
C VAL A 391 -16.68 2.85 10.56
N LEU A 392 -17.50 1.82 10.78
CA LEU A 392 -18.59 1.40 9.92
C LEU A 392 -19.94 1.50 10.64
N ASP A 393 -21.01 1.72 9.89
CA ASP A 393 -22.34 1.31 10.32
C ASP A 393 -22.45 -0.21 10.17
N ALA A 394 -22.66 -0.90 11.30
CA ALA A 394 -22.75 -2.35 11.33
C ALA A 394 -24.08 -2.89 10.77
N THR A 395 -25.02 -2.02 10.42
CA THR A 395 -26.32 -2.38 9.85
C THR A 395 -26.21 -2.66 8.35
N ASP A 396 -25.52 -1.78 7.62
CA ASP A 396 -25.52 -1.76 6.16
C ASP A 396 -24.12 -1.62 5.53
N GLY A 397 -23.07 -1.56 6.34
CA GLY A 397 -21.69 -1.48 5.89
C GLY A 397 -21.25 -0.10 5.39
N ALA A 398 -22.00 0.96 5.65
CA ALA A 398 -21.58 2.33 5.34
C ALA A 398 -20.23 2.64 6.03
N ILE A 399 -19.23 3.08 5.26
CA ILE A 399 -17.95 3.55 5.79
C ILE A 399 -18.10 4.98 6.31
N LEU A 400 -18.27 5.12 7.61
CA LEU A 400 -18.55 6.40 8.27
C LEU A 400 -17.29 7.23 8.50
N ALA A 401 -16.16 6.55 8.78
CA ALA A 401 -14.87 7.19 8.95
C ALA A 401 -13.70 6.27 8.57
N ALA A 402 -12.64 6.86 8.03
CA ALA A 402 -11.35 6.25 7.79
C ALA A 402 -10.26 7.30 8.07
N ALA A 403 -9.76 7.31 9.31
CA ALA A 403 -8.66 8.16 9.73
C ALA A 403 -7.33 7.38 9.66
N ALA A 404 -6.27 8.05 9.24
CA ALA A 404 -4.95 7.42 9.11
C ALA A 404 -3.82 8.38 9.52
N TYR A 405 -2.65 7.80 9.80
CA TYR A 405 -1.38 8.47 10.02
C TYR A 405 -0.27 7.68 9.30
N PRO A 406 0.73 8.33 8.69
CA PRO A 406 0.88 9.79 8.57
C PRO A 406 -0.20 10.42 7.69
N GLU A 407 -0.54 11.66 7.98
CA GLU A 407 -1.35 12.47 7.06
C GLU A 407 -0.44 13.06 5.97
N PRO A 408 -0.97 13.28 4.75
CA PRO A 408 -0.19 13.96 3.73
C PRO A 408 0.15 15.39 4.18
N PRO A 409 1.31 15.93 3.77
CA PRO A 409 1.62 17.33 3.97
C PRO A 409 0.53 18.24 3.35
N PRO A 410 0.42 19.51 3.79
CA PRO A 410 -0.55 20.43 3.23
C PRO A 410 -0.39 20.53 1.70
N LEU A 411 -1.49 20.34 0.98
CA LEU A 411 -1.48 20.19 -0.48
C LEU A 411 -0.96 21.45 -1.19
N GLU A 412 -1.15 22.63 -0.59
CA GLU A 412 -0.63 23.90 -1.09
C GLU A 412 0.89 24.04 -0.98
N GLN A 413 1.56 23.16 -0.23
CA GLN A 413 3.02 23.17 -0.07
C GLN A 413 3.72 22.09 -0.90
N VAL A 414 2.99 21.32 -1.70
CA VAL A 414 3.53 20.18 -2.45
C VAL A 414 2.96 20.17 -3.85
N ILE A 415 3.83 20.18 -4.86
CA ILE A 415 3.37 20.13 -6.25
C ILE A 415 2.94 18.70 -6.61
N PRO A 416 1.99 18.51 -7.55
CA PRO A 416 1.52 17.19 -7.99
C PRO A 416 2.62 16.18 -8.35
N TRP A 417 3.74 16.67 -8.91
CA TRP A 417 4.88 15.82 -9.26
C TRP A 417 5.47 15.13 -8.03
N ASP A 418 5.58 15.83 -6.89
CA ASP A 418 6.18 15.28 -5.67
C ASP A 418 5.37 14.11 -5.12
N PHE A 419 4.04 14.24 -5.12
CA PHE A 419 3.16 13.14 -4.71
C PHE A 419 3.33 11.92 -5.60
N LEU A 420 3.24 12.09 -6.92
CA LEU A 420 3.37 10.99 -7.88
C LEU A 420 4.75 10.32 -7.82
N ALA A 421 5.81 11.13 -7.76
CA ALA A 421 7.18 10.67 -7.65
C ALA A 421 7.42 9.93 -6.32
N PHE A 422 6.85 10.43 -5.22
CA PHE A 422 6.95 9.81 -3.91
C PHE A 422 6.22 8.47 -3.85
N SER A 423 4.94 8.41 -4.27
CA SER A 423 4.13 7.19 -4.33
C SER A 423 4.82 6.09 -5.13
N ARG A 424 5.51 6.49 -6.20
CA ARG A 424 6.23 5.57 -7.09
C ARG A 424 7.48 4.98 -6.46
N VAL A 425 8.25 5.77 -5.72
CA VAL A 425 9.55 5.37 -5.15
C VAL A 425 9.39 4.78 -3.74
N TYR A 426 8.43 5.28 -2.96
CA TYR A 426 8.19 4.89 -1.58
C TYR A 426 6.74 4.43 -1.35
N PRO A 427 6.23 3.44 -2.10
CA PRO A 427 4.81 3.08 -2.07
C PRO A 427 4.30 2.64 -0.68
N LEU A 428 5.16 2.04 0.16
CA LEU A 428 4.78 1.62 1.52
C LEU A 428 4.73 2.78 2.53
N ARG A 429 5.33 3.92 2.20
CA ARG A 429 5.36 5.14 3.04
C ARG A 429 4.49 6.25 2.46
N ASP A 430 3.80 5.98 1.35
CA ASP A 430 2.98 6.95 0.64
C ASP A 430 1.84 7.47 1.55
N PRO A 431 1.86 8.75 1.95
CA PRO A 431 0.81 9.29 2.80
C PRO A 431 -0.52 9.49 2.06
N LEU A 432 -0.55 9.33 0.72
CA LEU A 432 -1.80 9.29 -0.06
C LEU A 432 -2.39 7.88 -0.17
N GLN A 433 -1.70 6.84 0.30
CA GLN A 433 -2.27 5.51 0.36
C GLN A 433 -3.41 5.46 1.37
N VAL A 434 -4.55 4.86 1.00
CA VAL A 434 -5.67 4.70 1.92
C VAL A 434 -5.48 3.43 2.75
N TYR A 435 -4.60 3.50 3.74
CA TYR A 435 -4.21 2.38 4.61
C TYR A 435 -5.37 1.65 5.31
N ALA A 436 -6.57 2.23 5.34
CA ALA A 436 -7.78 1.58 5.80
C ALA A 436 -8.13 0.31 5.01
N TRP A 437 -7.93 0.31 3.69
CA TRP A 437 -8.32 -0.80 2.83
C TRP A 437 -7.30 -1.12 1.73
N GLU A 438 -6.18 -0.41 1.71
CA GLU A 438 -5.02 -0.72 0.90
C GLU A 438 -3.87 -1.30 1.75
N GLY A 439 -3.03 -2.12 1.12
CA GLY A 439 -1.81 -2.65 1.74
C GLY A 439 -1.92 -4.02 2.40
N GLY A 440 -3.01 -4.78 2.18
CA GLY A 440 -3.32 -6.10 2.79
C GLY A 440 -2.27 -7.21 2.64
N GLY A 441 -1.12 -6.92 2.04
CA GLY A 441 0.05 -7.79 1.95
C GLY A 441 1.29 -7.31 2.70
N ASP A 442 1.18 -6.26 3.50
CA ASP A 442 2.26 -5.71 4.31
C ASP A 442 2.45 -6.52 5.61
N ARG A 443 3.70 -6.84 5.95
CA ARG A 443 4.07 -7.53 7.21
C ARG A 443 3.60 -6.79 8.47
N HIS A 444 3.46 -5.47 8.42
CA HIS A 444 2.96 -4.68 9.54
C HIS A 444 1.44 -4.72 9.67
N GLN A 445 0.73 -5.31 8.70
CA GLN A 445 -0.72 -5.52 8.72
C GLN A 445 -1.11 -6.94 9.14
N LEU A 446 -0.21 -7.72 9.75
CA LEU A 446 -0.56 -9.00 10.35
C LEU A 446 -1.65 -8.80 11.43
N ALA A 447 -2.71 -9.60 11.37
CA ALA A 447 -3.92 -9.43 12.19
C ALA A 447 -3.66 -9.65 13.69
N GLY A 448 -2.72 -10.55 14.00
CA GLY A 448 -2.51 -11.05 15.36
C GLY A 448 -3.81 -11.61 15.98
N SER A 449 -3.93 -11.50 17.30
CA SER A 449 -5.05 -12.10 18.04
C SER A 449 -6.45 -11.56 17.71
N THR A 450 -6.60 -10.60 16.80
CA THR A 450 -7.91 -10.20 16.26
C THR A 450 -8.54 -11.24 15.34
N ILE A 451 -7.78 -12.24 14.87
CA ILE A 451 -8.31 -13.36 14.07
C ILE A 451 -9.05 -14.41 14.92
N LYS A 452 -8.82 -14.46 16.24
CA LYS A 452 -9.35 -15.51 17.12
C LYS A 452 -10.88 -15.67 17.11
N PRO A 453 -11.70 -14.59 17.03
CA PRO A 453 -13.13 -14.71 16.79
C PRO A 453 -13.49 -15.47 15.51
N LEU A 454 -12.65 -15.40 14.47
CA LEU A 454 -12.85 -16.14 13.22
C LEU A 454 -12.54 -17.62 13.37
N VAL A 455 -11.50 -17.98 14.15
CA VAL A 455 -11.23 -19.38 14.53
C VAL A 455 -12.42 -19.96 15.31
N ALA A 456 -12.97 -19.18 16.25
CA ALA A 456 -14.17 -19.57 16.98
C ALA A 456 -15.40 -19.69 16.06
N LEU A 457 -15.53 -18.83 15.05
CA LEU A 457 -16.60 -18.91 14.05
C LEU A 457 -16.52 -20.22 13.24
N ALA A 458 -15.33 -20.62 12.83
CA ALA A 458 -15.09 -21.89 12.14
C ALA A 458 -15.48 -23.09 13.02
N ALA A 459 -15.10 -23.06 14.30
CA ALA A 459 -15.46 -24.08 15.27
C ALA A 459 -16.99 -24.15 15.53
N LEU A 460 -17.69 -23.01 15.58
CA LEU A 460 -19.15 -22.98 15.69
C LEU A 460 -19.84 -23.56 14.45
N ALA A 461 -19.30 -23.33 13.26
CA ALA A 461 -19.80 -23.92 12.04
C ALA A 461 -19.66 -25.46 12.05
N ALA A 462 -18.53 -25.98 12.55
CA ALA A 462 -18.32 -27.42 12.73
C ALA A 462 -19.23 -28.02 13.81
N ALA A 463 -19.37 -27.34 14.95
CA ALA A 463 -20.28 -27.76 16.02
C ALA A 463 -21.73 -27.84 15.52
N LYS A 464 -22.18 -26.86 14.74
CA LYS A 464 -23.51 -26.88 14.10
C LYS A 464 -23.71 -28.07 13.16
N GLN A 465 -22.64 -28.55 12.51
CA GLN A 465 -22.67 -29.74 11.65
C GLN A 465 -22.47 -31.06 12.42
N GLY A 466 -22.56 -31.04 13.76
CA GLY A 466 -22.59 -32.24 14.60
C GLY A 466 -21.25 -32.61 15.23
N ASN A 467 -20.22 -31.76 15.15
CA ASN A 467 -18.97 -32.00 15.87
C ASN A 467 -19.13 -31.73 17.38
N ALA A 468 -19.56 -32.76 18.12
CA ALA A 468 -19.86 -32.68 19.55
C ALA A 468 -18.64 -32.36 20.43
N ASP A 469 -17.45 -32.86 20.06
CA ASP A 469 -16.21 -32.60 20.80
C ASP A 469 -15.83 -31.10 20.73
N ILE A 470 -15.93 -30.50 19.54
CA ILE A 470 -15.74 -29.05 19.38
C ILE A 470 -16.83 -28.26 20.14
N ALA A 471 -18.09 -28.69 20.07
CA ALA A 471 -19.17 -28.04 20.83
C ALA A 471 -18.89 -28.03 22.34
N GLU A 472 -18.41 -29.15 22.88
CA GLU A 472 -18.06 -29.28 24.30
C GLU A 472 -16.82 -28.45 24.67
N MET A 473 -15.80 -28.41 23.82
CA MET A 473 -14.62 -27.54 24.01
C MET A 473 -15.02 -26.06 24.06
N LEU A 474 -15.92 -25.62 23.17
CA LEU A 474 -16.43 -24.26 23.13
C LEU A 474 -17.23 -23.90 24.39
N ALA A 475 -18.09 -24.83 24.86
CA ALA A 475 -18.86 -24.68 26.10
C ALA A 475 -17.94 -24.63 27.35
N GLY A 476 -16.86 -25.41 27.32
CA GLY A 476 -15.75 -25.34 28.26
C GLY A 476 -15.48 -26.66 28.96
N TRP A 477 -14.33 -27.25 28.64
CA TRP A 477 -13.84 -28.44 29.31
C TRP A 477 -13.32 -28.15 30.72
N SER A 478 -13.43 -29.15 31.59
CA SER A 478 -12.70 -29.14 32.86
C SER A 478 -11.19 -29.16 32.60
N PRO A 479 -10.35 -28.64 33.52
CA PRO A 479 -8.89 -28.67 33.35
C PRO A 479 -8.33 -30.08 33.07
N ARG A 480 -8.87 -31.11 33.74
CA ARG A 480 -8.47 -32.50 33.52
C ARG A 480 -8.83 -32.99 32.11
N GLN A 481 -10.01 -32.64 31.62
CA GLN A 481 -10.44 -33.02 30.28
C GLN A 481 -9.64 -32.30 29.20
N PHE A 482 -9.38 -31.01 29.38
CA PHE A 482 -8.54 -30.24 28.47
C PHE A 482 -7.14 -30.83 28.36
N ALA A 483 -6.51 -31.18 29.49
CA ALA A 483 -5.19 -31.82 29.51
C ALA A 483 -5.19 -33.19 28.81
N ARG A 484 -6.21 -34.02 29.04
CA ARG A 484 -6.33 -35.30 28.32
C ARG A 484 -6.48 -35.13 26.81
N ASN A 485 -7.27 -34.15 26.37
CA ASN A 485 -7.64 -34.00 24.97
C ASN A 485 -6.61 -33.22 24.15
N THR A 486 -5.80 -32.38 24.79
CA THR A 486 -4.85 -31.48 24.10
C THR A 486 -3.39 -31.68 24.50
N GLY A 487 -3.13 -32.40 25.60
CA GLY A 487 -1.80 -32.49 26.20
C GLY A 487 -1.36 -31.25 26.99
N LEU A 488 -2.24 -30.25 27.15
CA LEU A 488 -1.94 -29.00 27.85
C LEU A 488 -2.61 -28.92 29.22
N ASP A 489 -1.84 -28.62 30.26
CA ASP A 489 -2.34 -28.45 31.63
C ASP A 489 -2.37 -26.98 32.08
N LEU A 490 -2.79 -26.74 33.33
CA LEU A 490 -2.90 -25.39 33.89
C LEU A 490 -1.56 -24.63 34.00
N THR A 491 -0.43 -25.33 33.91
CA THR A 491 0.92 -24.73 33.94
C THR A 491 1.41 -24.36 32.54
N SER A 492 0.75 -24.84 31.49
CA SER A 492 1.16 -24.65 30.10
C SER A 492 1.09 -23.19 29.69
N THR A 493 2.25 -22.62 29.33
CA THR A 493 2.43 -21.23 28.84
C THR A 493 2.69 -21.14 27.34
N TRP A 494 2.72 -22.30 26.68
CA TRP A 494 3.03 -22.49 25.26
C TRP A 494 2.41 -23.79 24.75
N ILE A 495 2.44 -23.99 23.44
CA ILE A 495 2.03 -25.23 22.76
C ILE A 495 3.08 -25.60 21.71
N ASP A 496 3.38 -26.90 21.57
CA ASP A 496 4.06 -27.43 20.39
C ASP A 496 3.00 -27.93 19.40
N PRO A 497 2.83 -27.30 18.22
CA PRO A 497 1.89 -27.80 17.24
C PRO A 497 2.11 -29.27 16.92
N TYR A 498 3.36 -29.75 16.90
CA TYR A 498 3.72 -31.12 16.50
C TYR A 498 3.71 -32.14 17.65
N GLN A 499 3.21 -31.77 18.83
CA GLN A 499 3.07 -32.74 19.92
C GLN A 499 2.05 -33.83 19.54
N GLY A 500 2.47 -35.10 19.66
CA GLY A 500 1.61 -36.25 19.39
C GLY A 500 1.39 -36.58 17.91
N VAL A 501 2.06 -35.90 16.97
CA VAL A 501 1.97 -36.21 15.53
C VAL A 501 2.77 -37.48 15.21
N ALA A 502 2.17 -38.41 14.47
CA ALA A 502 2.82 -39.67 14.07
C ALA A 502 4.00 -39.40 13.12
N GLY A 503 5.11 -40.11 13.32
CA GLY A 503 6.31 -39.95 12.49
C GLY A 503 7.28 -38.86 12.93
N ARG A 504 6.95 -38.08 13.98
CA ARG A 504 7.93 -37.18 14.62
C ARG A 504 9.07 -38.00 15.25
N PRO A 505 10.34 -37.80 14.88
CA PRO A 505 11.45 -38.52 15.48
C PRO A 505 11.49 -38.34 17.01
N ALA A 506 11.65 -39.45 17.74
CA ALA A 506 11.85 -39.39 19.18
C ALA A 506 13.08 -38.53 19.50
N GLY A 507 12.91 -37.50 20.34
CA GLY A 507 13.99 -36.59 20.74
C GLY A 507 14.12 -35.30 19.93
N GLU A 508 13.25 -35.04 18.94
CA GLU A 508 13.21 -33.75 18.26
C GLU A 508 12.84 -32.61 19.23
N LYS A 509 13.50 -31.45 19.09
CA LYS A 509 13.27 -30.29 19.96
C LYS A 509 11.83 -29.76 19.78
N PRO A 510 11.17 -29.31 20.87
CA PRO A 510 9.87 -28.67 20.76
C PRO A 510 9.89 -27.42 19.88
N HIS A 511 8.78 -27.14 19.19
CA HIS A 511 8.57 -25.91 18.43
C HIS A 511 7.56 -25.00 19.18
N PRO A 512 7.99 -24.29 20.24
CA PRO A 512 7.06 -23.62 21.13
C PRO A 512 6.44 -22.37 20.50
N ILE A 513 5.11 -22.33 20.44
CA ILE A 513 4.35 -21.09 20.26
C ILE A 513 3.85 -20.63 21.62
N ARG A 514 4.32 -19.45 22.07
CA ARG A 514 4.07 -18.95 23.43
C ARG A 514 2.79 -18.13 23.52
N ASN A 515 2.22 -18.07 24.72
CA ASN A 515 1.23 -17.06 25.07
C ASN A 515 1.89 -15.68 25.16
N SER A 516 1.19 -14.62 24.71
CA SER A 516 1.77 -13.29 24.46
C SER A 516 2.44 -12.62 25.67
N GLU A 517 2.01 -12.92 26.89
CA GLU A 517 2.63 -12.42 28.14
C GLU A 517 3.21 -13.56 29.00
N GLY A 518 3.39 -14.76 28.42
CA GLY A 518 3.85 -15.94 29.15
C GLY A 518 2.81 -16.52 30.11
N GLU A 519 1.56 -16.06 30.04
CA GLU A 519 0.48 -16.52 30.91
C GLU A 519 0.16 -18.00 30.71
N SER A 520 -0.18 -18.70 31.80
CA SER A 520 -0.55 -20.12 31.74
C SER A 520 -2.05 -20.32 31.51
N LEU A 521 -2.48 -21.54 31.19
CA LEU A 521 -3.91 -21.86 31.07
C LEU A 521 -4.71 -21.62 32.37
N ALA A 522 -4.08 -21.67 33.55
CA ALA A 522 -4.70 -21.27 34.81
C ALA A 522 -5.24 -19.83 34.79
N TYR A 523 -4.65 -18.96 33.97
CA TYR A 523 -5.06 -17.57 33.82
C TYR A 523 -6.53 -17.40 33.39
N LEU A 524 -7.12 -18.42 32.75
CA LEU A 524 -8.51 -18.41 32.32
C LEU A 524 -9.51 -18.57 33.48
N LEU A 525 -9.10 -19.17 34.59
CA LEU A 525 -9.98 -19.61 35.68
C LEU A 525 -10.12 -18.55 36.79
N GLY A 526 -11.22 -18.63 37.55
CA GLY A 526 -11.46 -17.87 38.78
C GLY A 526 -11.66 -16.35 38.59
N LYS A 527 -11.56 -15.86 37.36
CA LYS A 527 -11.70 -14.44 37.01
C LYS A 527 -13.13 -14.09 36.60
N PRO A 528 -13.56 -12.84 36.87
CA PRO A 528 -14.87 -12.37 36.44
C PRO A 528 -15.02 -12.43 34.92
N LEU A 529 -16.22 -12.74 34.46
CA LEU A 529 -16.57 -12.71 33.05
C LEU A 529 -17.20 -11.38 32.64
N ARG A 530 -17.74 -10.63 33.60
CA ARG A 530 -18.31 -9.28 33.42
C ARG A 530 -17.84 -8.31 34.51
N ASP A 531 -17.91 -7.02 34.24
CA ASP A 531 -17.74 -5.98 35.26
C ASP A 531 -19.04 -5.86 36.08
N LEU A 532 -18.95 -5.80 37.41
CA LEU A 532 -20.10 -5.68 38.31
C LEU A 532 -20.95 -4.41 38.07
N ARG A 533 -20.34 -3.38 37.47
CA ARG A 533 -21.05 -2.15 37.07
C ARG A 533 -21.83 -2.32 35.76
N CYS A 534 -21.61 -3.41 35.03
CA CYS A 534 -22.24 -3.73 33.74
C CYS A 534 -23.24 -4.88 33.85
N ALA A 535 -23.06 -5.79 34.80
CA ALA A 535 -23.99 -6.88 35.09
C ALA A 535 -23.93 -7.23 36.58
N ALA A 536 -25.10 -7.44 37.21
CA ALA A 536 -25.20 -7.79 38.63
C ALA A 536 -24.57 -9.16 38.94
N ASP A 537 -24.65 -10.11 37.99
CA ASP A 537 -23.90 -11.36 38.04
C ASP A 537 -22.65 -11.24 37.16
N ALA A 538 -21.49 -11.10 37.80
CA ALA A 538 -20.22 -11.08 37.10
C ALA A 538 -19.80 -12.47 36.59
N GLY A 539 -20.31 -13.54 37.21
CA GLY A 539 -19.85 -14.91 37.05
C GLY A 539 -18.35 -15.09 37.30
N LYS A 540 -17.89 -16.32 37.37
CA LYS A 540 -16.46 -16.65 37.25
C LYS A 540 -16.30 -17.84 36.31
N SER A 541 -15.19 -17.88 35.58
CA SER A 541 -14.89 -19.04 34.77
C SER A 541 -14.35 -20.18 35.64
N GLU A 542 -15.00 -21.33 35.59
CA GLU A 542 -14.53 -22.56 36.25
C GLU A 542 -14.02 -23.60 35.24
N THR A 543 -14.27 -23.37 33.96
CA THR A 543 -13.87 -24.21 32.83
C THR A 543 -12.96 -23.46 31.86
N LEU A 544 -12.30 -24.22 30.97
CA LEU A 544 -11.45 -23.71 29.90
C LEU A 544 -12.26 -23.59 28.59
N GLY A 545 -13.26 -22.69 28.57
CA GLY A 545 -14.16 -22.47 27.42
C GLY A 545 -13.84 -21.26 26.56
N LEU A 546 -14.67 -21.01 25.55
CA LEU A 546 -14.47 -19.95 24.57
C LEU A 546 -14.46 -18.53 25.19
N VAL A 547 -15.38 -18.26 26.12
CA VAL A 547 -15.56 -16.92 26.72
C VAL A 547 -14.29 -16.45 27.45
N PRO A 548 -13.73 -17.18 28.43
CA PRO A 548 -12.49 -16.78 29.09
C PRO A 548 -11.30 -16.78 28.10
N ALA A 549 -11.25 -17.70 27.13
CA ALA A 549 -10.19 -17.73 26.12
C ALA A 549 -10.18 -16.46 25.25
N LEU A 550 -11.34 -15.94 24.84
CA LEU A 550 -11.47 -14.67 24.13
C LEU A 550 -11.13 -13.47 25.04
N ARG A 551 -11.62 -13.46 26.29
CA ARG A 551 -11.37 -12.41 27.30
C ARG A 551 -9.89 -12.14 27.49
N ASP A 552 -9.13 -13.22 27.69
CA ASP A 552 -7.70 -13.15 28.03
C ASP A 552 -6.78 -13.40 26.83
N SER A 553 -7.34 -13.80 25.69
CA SER A 553 -6.61 -13.94 24.44
C SER A 553 -5.47 -14.98 24.48
N LEU A 554 -5.63 -16.13 25.13
CA LEU A 554 -4.56 -17.13 25.21
C LEU A 554 -4.30 -17.86 23.89
N ASN A 555 -3.06 -17.82 23.40
CA ASN A 555 -2.66 -18.42 22.11
C ASN A 555 -2.83 -19.93 22.12
N SER A 556 -2.33 -20.60 23.16
CA SER A 556 -2.35 -22.07 23.26
C SER A 556 -3.75 -22.66 23.13
N TRP A 557 -4.77 -22.00 23.70
CA TRP A 557 -6.16 -22.46 23.61
C TRP A 557 -6.70 -22.39 22.17
N PHE A 558 -6.44 -21.30 21.43
CA PHE A 558 -6.92 -21.17 20.04
C PHE A 558 -6.15 -22.04 19.06
N ILE A 559 -4.86 -22.28 19.31
CA ILE A 559 -4.09 -23.23 18.51
C ILE A 559 -4.60 -24.65 18.77
N ALA A 560 -4.85 -25.02 20.03
CA ALA A 560 -5.46 -26.31 20.36
C ALA A 560 -6.82 -26.46 19.68
N LEU A 561 -7.65 -25.41 19.66
CA LEU A 561 -8.94 -25.42 18.96
C LEU A 561 -8.77 -25.66 17.45
N ALA A 562 -7.86 -24.93 16.80
CA ALA A 562 -7.62 -25.08 15.36
C ALA A 562 -7.07 -26.47 15.01
N LEU A 563 -6.13 -26.99 15.80
CA LEU A 563 -5.59 -28.34 15.60
C LEU A 563 -6.60 -29.43 15.93
N ARG A 564 -7.53 -29.20 16.86
CA ARG A 564 -8.63 -30.13 17.12
C ARG A 564 -9.67 -30.13 16.00
N LEU A 565 -9.88 -28.97 15.38
CA LEU A 565 -10.83 -28.76 14.31
C LEU A 565 -10.35 -29.36 12.97
N ASP A 566 -9.10 -29.08 12.60
CA ASP A 566 -8.57 -29.33 11.25
C ASP A 566 -7.34 -30.27 11.23
N GLY A 567 -6.84 -30.69 12.40
CA GLY A 567 -5.53 -31.36 12.54
C GLY A 567 -5.40 -32.67 11.78
N ALA A 568 -6.45 -33.49 11.68
CA ALA A 568 -6.40 -34.77 10.98
C ALA A 568 -6.15 -34.59 9.47
N ASP A 569 -6.86 -33.65 8.84
CA ASP A 569 -6.70 -33.35 7.41
C ASP A 569 -5.35 -32.68 7.13
N ILE A 570 -4.88 -31.83 8.06
CA ILE A 570 -3.56 -31.23 8.03
C ILE A 570 -2.47 -32.31 8.08
N ASP A 571 -2.57 -33.25 9.03
CA ASP A 571 -1.57 -34.30 9.22
C ASP A 571 -1.50 -35.23 7.99
N ALA A 572 -2.67 -35.54 7.40
CA ALA A 572 -2.74 -36.29 6.14
C ALA A 572 -2.08 -35.53 4.96
N PHE A 573 -2.26 -34.21 4.88
CA PHE A 573 -1.63 -33.38 3.85
C PHE A 573 -0.11 -33.28 4.02
N ASP A 574 0.37 -33.10 5.25
CA ASP A 574 1.80 -32.96 5.54
C ASP A 574 2.54 -34.29 5.34
N ALA A 575 1.90 -35.42 5.65
CA ALA A 575 2.45 -36.77 5.46
C ALA A 575 2.45 -37.26 4.00
N ASP A 576 1.74 -36.61 3.08
CA ASP A 576 1.72 -36.97 1.66
C ASP A 576 3.14 -36.86 1.06
N PRO A 577 3.74 -37.92 0.50
CA PRO A 577 5.11 -37.88 -0.01
C PRO A 577 5.26 -37.12 -1.34
N ARG A 578 4.17 -36.76 -2.02
CA ARG A 578 4.22 -36.03 -3.30
C ARG A 578 4.83 -34.63 -3.11
N PRO A 579 5.46 -34.04 -4.14
CA PRO A 579 5.90 -32.64 -4.08
C PRO A 579 4.76 -31.69 -3.72
N LEU A 580 4.99 -30.67 -2.88
CA LEU A 580 3.95 -29.71 -2.42
C LEU A 580 3.10 -29.13 -3.58
N LYS A 581 3.73 -28.82 -4.72
CA LYS A 581 3.05 -28.28 -5.91
C LYS A 581 2.03 -29.23 -6.54
N GLN A 582 2.07 -30.52 -6.20
CA GLN A 582 1.17 -31.57 -6.68
C GLN A 582 0.12 -31.97 -5.62
N ARG A 583 0.22 -31.43 -4.40
CA ARG A 583 -0.77 -31.68 -3.34
C ARG A 583 -1.91 -30.68 -3.45
N THR A 584 -3.13 -31.15 -3.20
CA THR A 584 -4.30 -30.27 -3.07
C THR A 584 -4.45 -29.90 -1.60
N VAL A 585 -4.46 -28.60 -1.29
CA VAL A 585 -4.70 -28.14 0.09
C VAL A 585 -6.11 -28.59 0.51
N PRO A 586 -6.27 -29.28 1.65
CA PRO A 586 -7.57 -29.74 2.12
C PRO A 586 -8.54 -28.56 2.36
N ASP A 587 -9.85 -28.82 2.26
CA ASP A 587 -10.90 -27.84 2.58
C ASP A 587 -11.08 -27.70 4.10
N LEU A 588 -10.07 -27.14 4.76
CA LEU A 588 -10.06 -26.93 6.20
C LEU A 588 -11.18 -25.99 6.63
N TRP A 589 -11.83 -26.27 7.76
CA TRP A 589 -12.88 -25.41 8.33
C TRP A 589 -12.43 -23.98 8.51
N PHE A 590 -11.21 -23.78 9.01
CA PHE A 590 -10.67 -22.45 9.21
C PHE A 590 -10.49 -21.68 7.90
N ILE A 591 -9.90 -22.31 6.87
CA ILE A 591 -9.69 -21.69 5.55
C ILE A 591 -11.02 -21.44 4.84
N LYS A 592 -11.97 -22.37 4.93
CA LYS A 592 -13.33 -22.22 4.40
C LYS A 592 -14.04 -21.03 5.02
N THR A 593 -13.96 -20.89 6.34
CA THR A 593 -14.57 -19.76 7.06
C THR A 593 -13.92 -18.43 6.68
N LEU A 594 -12.59 -18.39 6.54
CA LEU A 594 -11.87 -17.21 6.01
C LEU A 594 -12.43 -16.79 4.65
N ARG A 595 -12.53 -17.73 3.69
CA ARG A 595 -13.08 -17.46 2.35
C ARG A 595 -14.53 -17.01 2.38
N GLN A 596 -15.38 -17.63 3.21
CA GLN A 596 -16.78 -17.25 3.38
C GLN A 596 -16.93 -15.82 3.93
N MET A 597 -16.00 -15.39 4.79
CA MET A 597 -15.92 -14.01 5.29
C MET A 597 -15.18 -13.07 4.33
N GLY A 598 -14.87 -13.54 3.12
CA GLY A 598 -14.25 -12.79 2.02
C GLY A 598 -12.75 -12.56 2.14
N PHE A 599 -12.06 -13.15 3.11
CA PHE A 599 -10.60 -13.03 3.24
C PHE A 599 -9.90 -13.65 2.03
N GLY A 600 -8.86 -12.98 1.54
CA GLY A 600 -8.14 -13.39 0.33
C GLY A 600 -8.77 -12.95 -0.99
N ALA A 601 -9.92 -12.27 -0.95
CA ALA A 601 -10.56 -11.67 -2.13
C ALA A 601 -10.53 -10.15 -2.04
N ALA A 602 -10.20 -9.49 -3.14
CA ALA A 602 -10.38 -8.06 -3.28
C ALA A 602 -11.88 -7.73 -3.36
N ARG A 603 -12.29 -6.55 -2.88
CA ARG A 603 -13.70 -6.17 -2.86
C ARG A 603 -13.91 -4.70 -3.22
N PRO A 604 -14.65 -4.39 -4.31
CA PRO A 604 -15.02 -3.02 -4.64
C PRO A 604 -15.79 -2.36 -3.49
N LEU A 605 -15.52 -1.07 -3.28
CA LEU A 605 -16.19 -0.28 -2.25
C LEU A 605 -17.33 0.58 -2.80
N PHE A 606 -17.58 0.54 -4.10
CA PHE A 606 -18.82 1.07 -4.67
C PHE A 606 -19.80 -0.07 -4.90
N ALA A 607 -20.94 -0.02 -4.20
CA ALA A 607 -21.95 -1.05 -4.27
C ALA A 607 -22.75 -1.00 -5.57
N GLN A 608 -23.05 0.20 -6.09
CA GLN A 608 -23.84 0.37 -7.31
C GLN A 608 -23.28 1.51 -8.19
N PRO A 609 -22.04 1.36 -8.72
CA PRO A 609 -21.45 2.39 -9.57
C PRO A 609 -22.22 2.53 -10.90
N PRO A 610 -22.39 3.75 -11.43
CA PRO A 610 -23.08 3.97 -12.70
C PRO A 610 -22.26 3.39 -13.88
N ALA A 611 -22.95 3.03 -14.97
CA ALA A 611 -22.32 2.45 -16.16
C ALA A 611 -21.27 3.36 -16.82
N GLY A 612 -21.42 4.69 -16.67
CA GLY A 612 -20.47 5.68 -17.18
C GLY A 612 -19.19 5.85 -16.33
N LEU A 613 -19.08 5.16 -15.18
CA LEU A 613 -17.90 5.21 -14.34
C LEU A 613 -16.72 4.49 -15.03
N HIS A 614 -15.58 5.18 -15.16
CA HIS A 614 -14.39 4.64 -15.81
C HIS A 614 -13.99 3.25 -15.24
N PRO A 615 -13.58 2.29 -16.10
CA PRO A 615 -13.27 0.92 -15.68
C PRO A 615 -11.91 0.78 -14.96
N GLY A 616 -11.09 1.84 -14.96
CA GLY A 616 -9.80 1.89 -14.24
C GLY A 616 -9.94 1.73 -12.72
N LYS A 617 -8.80 1.79 -11.98
CA LYS A 617 -8.74 1.50 -10.54
C LYS A 617 -9.82 2.27 -9.75
N ARG A 618 -10.78 1.54 -9.20
CA ARG A 618 -11.84 2.04 -8.29
C ARG A 618 -11.39 1.82 -6.85
N PRO A 619 -11.95 2.54 -5.86
CA PRO A 619 -11.76 2.19 -4.46
C PRO A 619 -12.12 0.73 -4.21
N GLU A 620 -11.14 -0.04 -3.78
CA GLU A 620 -11.23 -1.47 -3.58
C GLU A 620 -10.46 -1.85 -2.31
N MET A 621 -11.09 -2.67 -1.48
CA MET A 621 -10.40 -3.33 -0.38
C MET A 621 -9.48 -4.40 -0.95
N THR A 622 -8.18 -4.23 -0.77
CA THR A 622 -7.17 -5.16 -1.27
C THR A 622 -7.34 -6.54 -0.68
N ALA A 623 -7.04 -7.58 -1.48
CA ALA A 623 -7.06 -8.96 -1.02
C ALA A 623 -6.07 -9.17 0.15
N ASP A 624 -6.58 -9.77 1.23
CA ASP A 624 -5.78 -10.17 2.39
C ASP A 624 -4.79 -11.29 1.98
N ARG A 625 -3.60 -11.34 2.59
CA ARG A 625 -2.63 -12.43 2.33
C ARG A 625 -2.64 -13.44 3.46
N LEU A 626 -2.98 -14.67 3.10
CA LEU A 626 -2.85 -15.83 3.98
C LEU A 626 -1.60 -16.60 3.56
N ASP A 627 -0.65 -16.75 4.47
CA ASP A 627 0.58 -17.49 4.25
C ASP A 627 0.35 -19.01 4.27
N VAL A 628 -0.54 -19.51 3.40
CA VAL A 628 -0.86 -20.96 3.32
C VAL A 628 0.28 -21.73 2.65
N LEU A 629 1.07 -21.05 1.81
CA LEU A 629 2.01 -21.66 0.86
C LEU A 629 3.25 -20.77 0.66
N GLY A 630 3.97 -20.48 1.75
CA GLY A 630 5.23 -19.72 1.70
C GLY A 630 6.22 -20.27 0.65
N GLU A 631 7.21 -19.44 0.27
CA GLU A 631 8.19 -19.76 -0.79
C GLU A 631 9.11 -20.95 -0.46
N GLN A 632 9.10 -21.42 0.80
CA GLN A 632 9.75 -22.64 1.26
C GLN A 632 8.74 -23.60 1.91
N PRO A 633 8.94 -24.94 1.82
CA PRO A 633 8.06 -25.91 2.45
C PRO A 633 8.00 -25.71 3.97
N THR A 634 7.01 -24.96 4.43
CA THR A 634 6.63 -24.91 5.84
C THR A 634 5.46 -25.87 6.01
N PRO A 635 5.50 -26.82 6.96
CA PRO A 635 4.38 -27.74 7.15
C PRO A 635 3.08 -27.00 7.42
N LEU A 636 1.99 -27.45 6.81
CA LEU A 636 0.67 -26.82 6.90
C LEU A 636 0.23 -26.71 8.36
N ARG A 637 0.62 -27.67 9.21
CA ARG A 637 0.36 -27.63 10.64
C ARG A 637 0.92 -26.40 11.36
N TRP A 638 2.15 -26.01 11.04
CA TRP A 638 2.75 -24.80 11.60
C TRP A 638 2.05 -23.55 11.08
N VAL A 639 1.75 -23.54 9.78
CA VAL A 639 1.04 -22.45 9.13
C VAL A 639 -0.33 -22.21 9.78
N VAL A 640 -1.14 -23.26 9.96
CA VAL A 640 -2.47 -23.15 10.59
C VAL A 640 -2.34 -22.75 12.07
N ALA A 641 -1.37 -23.29 12.80
CA ALA A 641 -1.14 -22.91 14.20
C ALA A 641 -0.80 -21.41 14.33
N GLN A 642 0.07 -20.89 13.47
CA GLN A 642 0.41 -19.46 13.44
C GLN A 642 -0.79 -18.60 12.99
N ALA A 643 -1.50 -19.04 11.95
CA ALA A 643 -2.65 -18.32 11.41
C ALA A 643 -3.82 -18.29 12.41
N ALA A 644 -4.00 -19.30 13.25
CA ALA A 644 -5.01 -19.34 14.32
C ALA A 644 -4.82 -18.24 15.37
N ILE A 645 -3.61 -17.67 15.49
CA ILE A 645 -3.30 -16.53 16.35
C ILE A 645 -2.96 -15.27 15.55
N GLY A 646 -3.13 -15.31 14.23
CA GLY A 646 -3.00 -14.19 13.29
C GLY A 646 -1.58 -13.86 12.89
N GLN A 647 -0.63 -14.74 13.19
CA GLN A 647 0.73 -14.70 12.64
C GLN A 647 0.68 -15.40 11.27
N GLY A 648 1.00 -14.70 10.18
CA GLY A 648 0.82 -15.23 8.82
C GLY A 648 -0.52 -14.92 8.14
N VAL A 649 -1.34 -14.03 8.73
CA VAL A 649 -2.55 -13.49 8.10
C VAL A 649 -2.43 -11.96 8.02
N ALA A 650 -2.04 -11.42 6.88
CA ALA A 650 -2.01 -9.97 6.64
C ALA A 650 -3.39 -9.51 6.16
N VAL A 651 -3.95 -8.50 6.83
CA VAL A 651 -5.33 -8.07 6.65
C VAL A 651 -5.44 -6.56 6.64
N THR A 652 -6.42 -6.03 5.91
CA THR A 652 -6.70 -4.59 5.97
C THR A 652 -7.52 -4.23 7.24
N PRO A 653 -7.35 -3.02 7.81
CA PRO A 653 -8.22 -2.54 8.89
C PRO A 653 -9.71 -2.57 8.55
N LEU A 654 -10.09 -2.26 7.31
CA LEU A 654 -11.47 -2.34 6.86
C LEU A 654 -12.01 -3.77 6.91
N ARG A 655 -11.24 -4.78 6.48
CA ARG A 655 -11.63 -6.20 6.59
C ARG A 655 -11.95 -6.56 8.04
N MET A 656 -11.14 -6.08 8.96
CA MET A 656 -11.30 -6.36 10.38
C MET A 656 -12.49 -5.62 11.01
N ALA A 657 -12.80 -4.41 10.53
CA ALA A 657 -14.03 -3.71 10.90
C ALA A 657 -15.28 -4.43 10.35
N VAL A 658 -15.20 -4.97 9.13
CA VAL A 658 -16.26 -5.81 8.53
C VAL A 658 -16.49 -7.09 9.31
N LEU A 659 -15.42 -7.75 9.79
CA LEU A 659 -15.55 -8.90 10.69
C LEU A 659 -16.33 -8.51 11.96
N ALA A 660 -15.96 -7.41 12.61
CA ALA A 660 -16.64 -6.94 13.80
C ALA A 660 -18.12 -6.58 13.54
N ALA A 661 -18.40 -5.89 12.43
CA ALA A 661 -19.76 -5.58 11.99
C ALA A 661 -20.58 -6.86 11.79
N SER A 662 -20.02 -7.86 11.12
CA SER A 662 -20.69 -9.12 10.81
C SER A 662 -21.00 -9.93 12.07
N LEU A 663 -20.06 -10.00 13.02
CA LEU A 663 -20.29 -10.65 14.32
C LEU A 663 -21.37 -9.95 15.14
N SER A 664 -21.41 -8.62 15.09
CA SER A 664 -22.43 -7.83 15.79
C SER A 664 -23.84 -8.06 15.22
N ARG A 665 -23.96 -8.14 13.88
CA ARG A 665 -25.24 -8.30 13.19
C ARG A 665 -25.68 -9.76 13.12
N GLY A 666 -24.75 -10.70 13.10
CA GLY A 666 -25.04 -12.12 12.83
C GLY A 666 -25.24 -12.43 11.35
N ALA A 667 -24.82 -11.51 10.47
CA ALA A 667 -24.89 -11.64 9.03
C ALA A 667 -23.64 -11.00 8.41
N MET A 668 -23.24 -11.47 7.24
CA MET A 668 -22.09 -10.97 6.49
C MET A 668 -22.36 -9.53 6.01
N ILE A 669 -21.50 -8.60 6.42
CA ILE A 669 -21.61 -7.18 6.09
C ILE A 669 -20.68 -6.83 4.93
N HIS A 670 -21.18 -6.00 4.02
CA HIS A 670 -20.48 -5.58 2.82
C HIS A 670 -20.15 -4.09 2.92
N PRO A 671 -18.85 -3.70 2.99
CA PRO A 671 -18.49 -2.30 3.15
C PRO A 671 -18.78 -1.51 1.87
N ARG A 672 -19.24 -0.26 2.02
CA ARG A 672 -19.51 0.65 0.89
C ARG A 672 -19.17 2.11 1.18
N LEU A 673 -18.65 2.78 0.15
CA LEU A 673 -18.32 4.21 0.14
C LEU A 673 -19.39 5.05 -0.54
N ASP A 674 -20.15 4.51 -1.48
CA ASP A 674 -21.19 5.26 -2.20
C ASP A 674 -22.51 5.26 -1.43
N ALA A 675 -22.98 6.46 -1.09
CA ALA A 675 -24.30 6.70 -0.54
C ALA A 675 -25.31 7.05 -1.64
N ALA A 676 -24.91 7.87 -2.62
CA ALA A 676 -25.73 8.22 -3.76
C ALA A 676 -24.89 8.61 -4.98
N TRP A 677 -25.44 8.38 -6.17
CA TRP A 677 -24.91 8.87 -7.45
C TRP A 677 -25.95 9.75 -8.12
N ASP A 678 -25.59 11.00 -8.45
CA ASP A 678 -26.50 11.97 -9.11
C ASP A 678 -27.87 12.10 -8.40
N GLY A 679 -27.83 12.13 -7.06
CA GLY A 679 -29.03 12.20 -6.20
C GLY A 679 -29.81 10.89 -6.03
N ARG A 680 -29.39 9.79 -6.68
CA ARG A 680 -30.00 8.47 -6.52
C ARG A 680 -29.31 7.68 -5.43
N THR A 681 -30.04 7.39 -4.36
CA THR A 681 -29.55 6.60 -3.22
C THR A 681 -29.16 5.20 -3.65
N VAL A 682 -27.98 4.76 -3.19
CA VAL A 682 -27.47 3.40 -3.38
C VAL A 682 -28.15 2.46 -2.39
N VAL A 683 -28.67 1.34 -2.87
CA VAL A 683 -29.24 0.30 -2.01
C VAL A 683 -28.11 -0.64 -1.54
N PRO A 684 -27.89 -0.80 -0.23
CA PRO A 684 -26.89 -1.73 0.29
C PRO A 684 -27.17 -3.17 -0.13
N GLU A 685 -26.10 -3.96 -0.31
CA GLU A 685 -26.24 -5.40 -0.54
C GLU A 685 -26.89 -6.07 0.68
N ALA A 686 -27.82 -6.99 0.42
CA ALA A 686 -28.51 -7.70 1.48
C ALA A 686 -27.54 -8.60 2.27
N ALA A 687 -27.49 -8.39 3.59
CA ALA A 687 -26.62 -9.16 4.46
C ALA A 687 -27.06 -10.63 4.55
N SER A 688 -26.13 -11.56 4.28
CA SER A 688 -26.40 -13.00 4.35
C SER A 688 -26.17 -13.53 5.77
N PRO A 689 -27.11 -14.26 6.41
CA PRO A 689 -26.92 -14.77 7.77
C PRO A 689 -25.68 -15.64 7.92
N LEU A 690 -24.95 -15.49 9.03
CA LEU A 690 -23.81 -16.38 9.36
C LEU A 690 -24.28 -17.79 9.77
N GLY A 691 -25.53 -17.91 10.20
CA GLY A 691 -26.19 -19.19 10.44
C GLY A 691 -25.66 -19.98 11.64
N VAL A 692 -24.95 -19.37 12.59
CA VAL A 692 -24.46 -20.01 13.82
C VAL A 692 -24.83 -19.18 15.05
N ASP A 693 -24.85 -19.81 16.24
CA ASP A 693 -25.05 -19.10 17.50
C ASP A 693 -23.79 -18.34 17.92
N LEU A 694 -23.85 -17.01 17.90
CA LEU A 694 -22.74 -16.13 18.23
C LEU A 694 -22.66 -15.75 19.71
N THR A 695 -23.53 -16.30 20.57
CA THR A 695 -23.63 -15.94 21.99
C THR A 695 -22.27 -16.03 22.70
N GLY A 696 -21.53 -17.13 22.52
CA GLY A 696 -20.21 -17.31 23.13
C GLY A 696 -19.16 -16.31 22.64
N ILE A 697 -19.12 -16.02 21.33
CA ILE A 697 -18.19 -15.03 20.77
C ILE A 697 -18.52 -13.63 21.31
N ARG A 698 -19.80 -13.24 21.29
CA ARG A 698 -20.25 -11.94 21.79
C ARG A 698 -19.98 -11.78 23.27
N ALA A 699 -20.22 -12.80 24.09
CA ALA A 699 -19.90 -12.78 25.52
C ALA A 699 -18.39 -12.64 25.76
N GLY A 700 -17.55 -13.37 25.01
CA GLY A 700 -16.09 -13.27 25.12
C GLY A 700 -15.58 -11.89 24.73
N MET A 701 -16.04 -11.35 23.61
CA MET A 701 -15.70 -9.99 23.16
C MET A 701 -16.25 -8.91 24.11
N LYS A 702 -17.35 -9.18 24.80
CA LYS A 702 -17.89 -8.28 25.83
C LYS A 702 -16.98 -8.17 27.05
N ALA A 703 -16.40 -9.29 27.47
CA ALA A 703 -15.51 -9.36 28.62
C ALA A 703 -14.19 -8.58 28.39
N VAL A 704 -13.73 -8.44 27.16
CA VAL A 704 -12.45 -7.79 26.80
C VAL A 704 -12.33 -6.33 27.30
N PRO A 705 -13.25 -5.39 26.96
CA PRO A 705 -13.21 -4.02 27.47
C PRO A 705 -13.70 -3.90 28.92
N GLU A 706 -14.47 -4.85 29.43
CA GLU A 706 -14.98 -4.82 30.81
C GLU A 706 -13.92 -5.25 31.83
N VAL A 707 -13.31 -6.43 31.62
CA VAL A 707 -12.46 -7.11 32.61
C VAL A 707 -11.22 -7.79 32.01
N GLY A 708 -11.10 -7.84 30.67
CA GLY A 708 -10.03 -8.51 29.94
C GLY A 708 -8.93 -7.58 29.43
N THR A 709 -8.38 -7.90 28.26
CA THR A 709 -7.17 -7.28 27.70
C THR A 709 -7.29 -5.79 27.35
N ALA A 710 -8.50 -5.23 27.25
CA ALA A 710 -8.73 -3.80 27.01
C ALA A 710 -9.34 -3.07 28.23
N LYS A 711 -9.38 -3.70 29.41
CA LYS A 711 -10.04 -3.12 30.60
C LYS A 711 -9.49 -1.76 31.03
N VAL A 712 -8.18 -1.54 30.89
CA VAL A 712 -7.51 -0.34 31.42
C VAL A 712 -8.02 0.95 30.76
N PRO A 713 -7.99 1.10 29.42
CA PRO A 713 -8.51 2.30 28.76
C PRO A 713 -10.01 2.52 28.96
N PHE A 714 -10.80 1.45 29.14
CA PHE A 714 -12.25 1.54 29.36
C PHE A 714 -12.65 1.65 30.84
N ARG A 715 -11.71 1.52 31.79
CA ARG A 715 -12.01 1.59 33.23
C ARG A 715 -12.68 2.90 33.63
N ASN A 716 -12.22 3.99 33.01
CA ASN A 716 -12.64 5.38 33.28
C ASN A 716 -13.58 5.93 32.19
N THR A 717 -14.24 5.06 31.43
CA THR A 717 -15.36 5.48 30.57
C THR A 717 -16.68 5.27 31.35
N PRO A 718 -17.74 6.04 31.03
CA PRO A 718 -19.07 5.80 31.58
C PRO A 718 -19.57 4.37 31.27
N PRO A 719 -20.47 3.81 32.11
CA PRO A 719 -21.10 2.50 31.84
C PRO A 719 -21.74 2.42 30.45
N ALA A 720 -22.35 3.53 29.99
CA ALA A 720 -22.87 3.70 28.63
C ALA A 720 -21.87 3.30 27.54
N ILE A 721 -20.56 3.53 27.76
CA ILE A 721 -19.50 3.16 26.84
C ILE A 721 -18.97 1.76 27.15
N ARG A 722 -18.45 1.54 28.36
CA ARG A 722 -17.79 0.27 28.70
C ARG A 722 -18.76 -0.91 28.57
N CYS A 723 -19.94 -0.79 29.14
CA CYS A 723 -20.93 -1.87 29.21
C CYS A 723 -21.71 -2.06 27.90
N ARG A 724 -21.46 -1.25 26.86
CA ARG A 724 -22.06 -1.40 25.52
C ARG A 724 -21.04 -1.67 24.40
N THR A 725 -19.75 -1.67 24.75
CA THR A 725 -18.67 -2.00 23.81
C THR A 725 -18.35 -3.50 23.85
N TYR A 726 -18.05 -4.06 22.70
CA TYR A 726 -17.58 -5.43 22.47
C TYR A 726 -16.30 -5.33 21.67
N ALA A 727 -15.23 -5.99 22.09
CA ALA A 727 -13.95 -5.84 21.41
C ALA A 727 -13.05 -7.08 21.49
N LYS A 728 -12.03 -7.08 20.64
CA LYS A 728 -10.92 -8.03 20.71
C LYS A 728 -9.60 -7.31 20.42
N THR A 729 -8.64 -7.43 21.32
CA THR A 729 -7.28 -6.92 21.11
C THR A 729 -6.47 -7.85 20.22
N GLY A 730 -5.53 -7.30 19.46
CA GLY A 730 -4.48 -8.05 18.76
C GLY A 730 -3.12 -7.45 18.98
N THR A 731 -2.10 -8.31 18.92
CA THR A 731 -0.70 -7.93 18.88
C THR A 731 -0.08 -8.87 17.86
N ALA A 732 0.46 -8.32 16.77
CA ALA A 732 1.15 -9.09 15.74
C ALA A 732 2.65 -8.83 15.81
N GLU A 733 3.44 -9.88 15.67
CA GLU A 733 4.90 -9.80 15.80
C GLU A 733 5.49 -9.59 14.40
N VAL A 734 6.25 -8.52 14.20
CA VAL A 734 6.86 -8.21 12.91
C VAL A 734 8.27 -8.82 12.86
N GLY A 735 8.34 -10.16 12.90
CA GLY A 735 9.54 -10.99 12.67
C GLY A 735 10.72 -10.87 13.65
N LYS A 736 11.09 -12.01 14.28
CA LYS A 736 12.45 -12.29 14.80
C LYS A 736 13.15 -13.28 13.86
N LEU A 737 14.40 -13.01 13.47
CA LEU A 737 15.23 -14.02 12.79
C LEU A 737 15.74 -15.05 13.81
N ILE A 738 15.66 -16.33 13.45
CA ILE A 738 16.39 -17.42 14.10
C ILE A 738 17.85 -17.28 13.68
N PRO A 739 18.83 -17.31 14.61
CA PRO A 739 20.24 -17.19 14.26
C PRO A 739 20.69 -18.45 13.51
N THR A 740 20.81 -18.37 12.19
CA THR A 740 21.70 -19.27 11.44
C THR A 740 23.05 -18.57 11.35
N GLY A 741 24.06 -19.18 11.96
CA GLY A 741 25.40 -18.62 12.03
C GLY A 741 25.93 -18.28 10.63
N LYS A 742 26.20 -16.98 10.44
CA LYS A 742 26.83 -16.27 9.31
C LYS A 742 25.84 -15.40 8.50
N SER A 743 26.08 -14.10 8.60
CA SER A 743 25.42 -12.95 7.95
C SER A 743 24.07 -12.50 8.53
N VAL A 744 24.16 -11.48 9.39
CA VAL A 744 23.04 -10.62 9.79
C VAL A 744 22.72 -9.68 8.62
N SER A 745 21.59 -9.92 7.94
CA SER A 745 20.98 -8.92 7.04
C SER A 745 20.07 -7.97 7.86
N PRO A 746 19.84 -6.72 7.40
CA PRO A 746 19.40 -5.63 8.26
C PRO A 746 17.92 -5.72 8.70
N GLY A 747 17.69 -5.42 9.98
CA GLY A 747 16.41 -4.95 10.51
C GLY A 747 15.56 -5.96 11.30
N ILE A 748 15.97 -6.32 12.52
CA ILE A 748 15.05 -6.84 13.55
C ILE A 748 14.19 -5.66 14.01
N GLU A 749 12.86 -5.76 13.92
CA GLU A 749 11.98 -4.81 14.60
C GLU A 749 11.57 -5.38 15.95
N PRO A 750 12.03 -4.83 17.08
CA PRO A 750 11.61 -5.29 18.41
C PRO A 750 10.17 -4.86 18.78
N TYR A 751 9.35 -4.53 17.78
CA TYR A 751 8.03 -3.93 17.96
C TYR A 751 6.95 -4.78 17.33
N ASN A 752 5.73 -4.56 17.80
CA ASN A 752 4.54 -5.23 17.32
C ASN A 752 3.65 -4.28 16.53
N THR A 753 2.69 -4.84 15.80
CA THR A 753 1.49 -4.09 15.41
C THR A 753 0.41 -4.32 16.45
N GLY A 754 -0.05 -3.24 17.07
CA GLY A 754 -1.16 -3.25 18.00
C GLY A 754 -2.50 -3.10 17.27
N TRP A 755 -3.48 -3.92 17.66
CA TRP A 755 -4.82 -3.91 17.07
C TRP A 755 -5.93 -3.88 18.12
N LEU A 756 -7.06 -3.28 17.76
CA LEU A 756 -8.34 -3.46 18.45
C LEU A 756 -9.47 -3.46 17.43
N ILE A 757 -10.29 -4.50 17.44
CA ILE A 757 -11.51 -4.57 16.63
C ILE A 757 -12.72 -4.67 17.55
N GLY A 758 -13.89 -4.25 17.09
CA GLY A 758 -15.08 -4.35 17.92
C GLY A 758 -16.28 -3.61 17.37
N TRP A 759 -17.33 -3.57 18.19
CA TRP A 759 -18.48 -2.73 17.93
C TRP A 759 -19.01 -2.12 19.22
N HIS A 760 -19.79 -1.06 19.07
CA HIS A 760 -20.47 -0.36 20.13
C HIS A 760 -21.97 -0.38 19.87
N GLU A 761 -22.73 -0.90 20.84
CA GLU A 761 -24.19 -0.89 20.78
C GLU A 761 -24.73 0.49 21.18
N PRO A 762 -25.59 1.11 20.36
CA PRO A 762 -26.14 2.43 20.65
C PRO A 762 -27.14 2.37 21.79
N GLU A 763 -27.28 3.40 22.62
CA GLU A 763 -28.25 3.41 23.73
C GLU A 763 -29.69 3.24 23.27
N GLN A 764 -30.07 4.00 22.25
CA GLN A 764 -31.37 3.92 21.60
C GLN A 764 -31.35 2.86 20.51
N ARG A 765 -32.43 2.07 20.42
CA ARG A 765 -32.55 0.96 19.45
C ARG A 765 -32.48 1.42 17.98
N GLU A 766 -32.89 2.65 17.70
CA GLU A 766 -32.92 3.25 16.36
C GLU A 766 -31.59 3.91 15.96
N ALA A 767 -30.70 4.15 16.91
CA ALA A 767 -29.40 4.75 16.63
C ALA A 767 -28.46 3.74 15.96
N ARG A 768 -27.42 4.24 15.30
CA ARG A 768 -26.48 3.43 14.51
C ARG A 768 -25.61 2.57 15.42
N ARG A 769 -25.47 1.29 15.08
CA ARG A 769 -24.45 0.42 15.67
C ARG A 769 -23.11 0.66 14.97
N LEU A 770 -22.09 1.03 15.73
CA LEU A 770 -20.79 1.37 15.17
C LEU A 770 -19.84 0.17 15.29
N ALA A 771 -19.33 -0.33 14.17
CA ALA A 771 -18.22 -1.28 14.16
C ALA A 771 -16.92 -0.53 13.87
N PHE A 772 -15.81 -0.99 14.45
CA PHE A 772 -14.52 -0.31 14.33
C PHE A 772 -13.34 -1.29 14.25
N ALA A 773 -12.26 -0.80 13.64
CA ALA A 773 -10.95 -1.41 13.71
C ALA A 773 -9.88 -0.32 13.86
N CYS A 774 -8.99 -0.49 14.83
CA CYS A 774 -7.80 0.31 15.03
C CYS A 774 -6.56 -0.56 14.81
N MET A 775 -5.57 0.00 14.11
CA MET A 775 -4.24 -0.57 13.91
C MET A 775 -3.19 0.50 14.20
N ILE A 776 -2.15 0.16 14.96
CA ILE A 776 -0.97 1.02 15.17
C ILE A 776 0.29 0.17 15.05
N THR A 777 1.14 0.47 14.07
CA THR A 777 2.43 -0.21 13.87
C THR A 777 3.49 0.32 14.84
N HIS A 778 4.62 -0.40 14.96
CA HIS A 778 5.74 -0.01 15.83
C HIS A 778 5.30 0.26 17.28
N ALA A 779 4.43 -0.59 17.81
CA ALA A 779 3.93 -0.52 19.16
C ALA A 779 4.85 -1.29 20.10
N ALA A 780 5.35 -0.63 21.15
CA ALA A 780 6.09 -1.28 22.25
C ALA A 780 5.18 -2.09 23.19
N ARG A 781 3.85 -1.94 23.07
CA ARG A 781 2.84 -2.56 23.94
C ARG A 781 1.77 -3.27 23.12
N THR A 782 0.87 -3.97 23.81
CA THR A 782 -0.24 -4.72 23.20
C THR A 782 -1.27 -3.79 22.55
N GLY A 783 -2.10 -4.33 21.65
CA GLY A 783 -3.19 -3.57 21.02
C GLY A 783 -4.18 -2.94 22.01
N GLY A 784 -4.42 -3.57 23.16
CA GLY A 784 -5.24 -2.97 24.21
C GLY A 784 -4.64 -1.69 24.81
N ALA A 785 -3.31 -1.58 24.85
CA ALA A 785 -2.63 -0.41 25.40
C ALA A 785 -2.49 0.75 24.41
N VAL A 786 -2.39 0.47 23.10
CA VAL A 786 -2.21 1.53 22.07
C VAL A 786 -3.51 1.88 21.34
N CYS A 787 -4.32 0.89 20.96
CA CYS A 787 -5.58 1.13 20.26
C CYS A 787 -6.79 1.29 21.22
N GLY A 788 -6.70 0.75 22.43
CA GLY A 788 -7.75 0.92 23.44
C GLY A 788 -8.03 2.38 23.81
N PRO A 789 -7.01 3.21 24.11
CA PRO A 789 -7.20 4.65 24.33
C PRO A 789 -7.84 5.38 23.16
N VAL A 790 -7.43 5.07 21.92
CA VAL A 790 -7.99 5.66 20.69
C VAL A 790 -9.50 5.41 20.62
N VAL A 791 -9.93 4.14 20.73
CA VAL A 791 -11.36 3.79 20.63
C VAL A 791 -12.16 4.32 21.83
N ALA A 792 -11.60 4.30 23.04
CA ALA A 792 -12.26 4.85 24.21
C ALA A 792 -12.47 6.38 24.10
N ASP A 793 -11.49 7.11 23.54
CA ASP A 793 -11.61 8.57 23.29
C ASP A 793 -12.62 8.86 22.18
N LEU A 794 -12.62 8.09 21.08
CA LEU A 794 -13.64 8.18 20.02
C LEU A 794 -15.06 8.05 20.59
N LEU A 795 -15.32 6.98 21.33
CA LEU A 795 -16.67 6.71 21.87
C LEU A 795 -17.08 7.78 22.89
N LYS A 796 -16.14 8.31 23.68
CA LYS A 796 -16.40 9.44 24.60
C LYS A 796 -16.84 10.68 23.83
N ARG A 797 -16.13 11.03 22.78
CA ARG A 797 -16.44 12.19 21.93
C ARG A 797 -17.81 12.05 21.28
N LEU A 798 -18.14 10.86 20.76
CA LEU A 798 -19.44 10.58 20.15
C LEU A 798 -20.61 10.61 21.15
N SER A 799 -20.33 10.39 22.45
CA SER A 799 -21.35 10.40 23.52
C SER A 799 -21.64 11.81 24.06
N LEU A 800 -20.81 12.81 23.73
CA LEU A 800 -21.04 14.19 24.16
C LEU A 800 -22.01 14.89 23.20
N PRO A 801 -22.97 15.68 23.71
CA PRO A 801 -23.72 16.62 22.86
C PRO A 801 -22.74 17.61 22.23
N PHE A 802 -22.95 17.94 20.95
CA PHE A 802 -22.11 18.88 20.24
C PHE A 802 -22.33 20.30 20.81
N PRO A 803 -21.26 21.09 21.04
CA PRO A 803 -21.40 22.47 21.47
C PRO A 803 -22.09 23.36 20.43
#